data_AF-A0AAN9GL46-F1
#
_entry.id   AF-A0AAN9GL46-F1
#
_cell.length_a   1.000
_cell.length_b   1.000
_cell.length_c   1.000
_cell.angle_alpha   90.00
_cell.angle_beta   90.00
_cell.angle_gamma   90.00
#
_symmetry.space_group_name_H-M   'P 1'
#
loop_
_entity.id
_entity.type
_entity.pdbx_description
1 polymer ?
#
loop_
_entity_poly.entity_id
_entity_poly.type
_entity_poly.pdbx_seq_one_letter_code
_entity_poly.pdbx_strand_id
1 'polypeptide(L)'
;MAVGKTFALAALLCAVLHVPRVLGASCSANSSLSAFTNISYQACCGTRAYDNRTQSCCGTQVFSMSSHACCGEEVLLKRSKYRCCNGTQKYNYRRQSCCNGQLVKGGRKYHCCGNKTYKNGYTHTCCNEQIVKLGGEKHRCCGNKTYSYETHECCNGQIRKGGGWKYACCGDEVYKYTTHTCCNATISPGGKHYRCCANKTYNSLTHECCNGQAVRGGYRHGCCGNDTYSYDTQDCCDGNVVPGGRWRYCCGRNQTFHYRSQGCCVNETILTVYSKKTHACCEGKLVESGKRQRCCGTKLYNYEKRICCEGEVKKGGRYIRCCGSKTYNTATQVCCGGQVPPTGNSCCGDKVYNYQTQTCCGDKIRTGGTYHYCCGTQTYHSRTQGCCGSRTYNKTTETCCLGKIKPGGTYYRCCDNKPYDYRTLSCCLGKVMPGGTYHYCCRKQAYNSRTHGCCKNQIYDTTNHTCCKNQVVPGGKSHRCCKKQAYNYVTHSCCLGQVSPGGSKHNCCGAKAYNYRTQSCCLDQVLPGGSNHYCCGEKVYNYATHVCCPIGQIVPGGQSYRCCGAQTYNTTSLTCCGGKVLPGGAYHRCCGTNSTFDYRTQTCCGGESKPGGQDHAHCCGTQPYNYRTHGCCGDDIYNKSTHSCCDGNALPGGLGHGCCGAQTYDYNTQSCCVGQIKPGGRYRFGCCGAQPYNYTKHRCCKNETYNATSHTCCRNKVVPGGTDRRCCGSQSYNLNTHTCCDGRNPKAIGPNPACCEGQAYNSETHTCCYGEIQSKTTPCVSRYG
;
A
#
# COMPACT_ATOMS: atom_id res chain seq x y z
N MET A 1 55.36 37.71 -14.59
CA MET A 1 55.43 38.75 -13.54
C MET A 1 54.65 39.94 -14.08
N ALA A 2 53.42 40.16 -13.59
CA ALA A 2 53.11 41.03 -12.45
C ALA A 2 53.10 42.52 -12.84
N VAL A 3 51.90 43.10 -12.91
CA VAL A 3 51.68 44.56 -12.97
C VAL A 3 50.62 44.92 -11.93
N GLY A 4 51.07 45.47 -10.80
CA GLY A 4 50.33 46.52 -10.07
C GLY A 4 50.97 47.88 -10.42
N LYS A 5 50.50 49.05 -9.99
CA LYS A 5 49.51 49.44 -8.97
C LYS A 5 48.74 50.68 -9.48
N THR A 6 47.58 51.07 -8.93
CA THR A 6 47.33 52.14 -7.90
C THR A 6 45.85 52.60 -8.07
N PHE A 7 45.15 53.38 -7.24
CA PHE A 7 45.27 53.88 -5.83
C PHE A 7 44.13 53.20 -4.99
N ALA A 8 43.87 53.33 -3.67
CA ALA A 8 43.80 54.43 -2.68
C ALA A 8 42.62 55.41 -2.90
N LEU A 9 41.83 55.88 -1.91
CA LEU A 9 41.70 55.57 -0.46
C LEU A 9 40.41 56.25 0.08
N ALA A 10 39.53 55.59 0.84
CA ALA A 10 38.47 56.26 1.65
C ALA A 10 37.85 55.34 2.75
N ALA A 11 37.51 55.93 3.90
CA ALA A 11 36.97 55.32 5.13
C ALA A 11 35.47 54.94 5.02
N LEU A 12 34.93 53.83 5.56
CA LEU A 12 34.83 53.30 6.94
C LEU A 12 33.62 53.87 7.72
N LEU A 13 32.52 53.09 7.83
CA LEU A 13 31.62 53.00 9.01
C LEU A 13 30.54 51.90 8.84
N CYS A 14 30.39 51.07 9.90
CA CYS A 14 29.28 50.22 10.38
C CYS A 14 28.18 49.62 9.44
N ALA A 15 27.50 48.52 9.78
CA ALA A 15 27.77 47.32 10.60
C ALA A 15 26.53 46.39 10.46
N VAL A 16 26.70 45.08 10.65
CA VAL A 16 25.61 44.07 10.82
C VAL A 16 24.65 43.86 9.62
N LEU A 17 24.72 42.69 8.99
CA LEU A 17 23.59 41.73 8.85
C LEU A 17 23.97 40.51 7.99
N HIS A 18 23.83 39.31 8.56
CA HIS A 18 23.82 38.03 7.84
C HIS A 18 22.38 37.68 7.44
N VAL A 19 22.01 37.77 6.16
CA VAL A 19 20.82 37.09 5.58
C VAL A 19 21.13 36.64 4.14
N PRO A 20 20.74 35.44 3.67
CA PRO A 20 21.14 34.93 2.35
C PRO A 20 20.35 35.53 1.18
N ARG A 21 21.02 35.73 0.05
CA ARG A 21 20.38 35.98 -1.25
C ARG A 21 19.52 34.78 -1.68
N VAL A 22 18.21 34.96 -1.80
CA VAL A 22 17.33 34.04 -2.54
C VAL A 22 16.99 34.67 -3.89
N LEU A 23 17.77 34.30 -4.91
CA LEU A 23 17.49 34.66 -6.30
C LEU A 23 16.32 33.81 -6.83
N GLY A 24 15.16 34.42 -7.03
CA GLY A 24 14.02 33.81 -7.73
C GLY A 24 14.15 34.00 -9.24
N ALA A 25 14.44 32.94 -9.99
CA ALA A 25 14.69 33.04 -11.44
C ALA A 25 13.38 33.07 -12.27
N SER A 26 13.31 34.02 -13.20
CA SER A 26 12.48 33.90 -14.41
C SER A 26 13.18 32.96 -15.40
N CYS A 27 12.41 32.38 -16.33
CA CYS A 27 12.90 31.30 -17.19
C CYS A 27 13.24 31.83 -18.59
N SER A 28 14.10 32.85 -18.61
CA SER A 28 14.69 33.48 -19.79
C SER A 28 16.14 33.89 -19.49
N ALA A 29 16.98 33.91 -20.51
CA ALA A 29 18.19 34.71 -20.46
C ALA A 29 17.81 36.20 -20.66
N ASN A 30 18.62 37.09 -20.09
CA ASN A 30 18.43 38.55 -19.99
C ASN A 30 17.27 39.03 -19.10
N SER A 31 17.51 40.20 -18.50
CA SER A 31 16.91 40.68 -17.27
C SER A 31 15.73 41.65 -17.47
N SER A 32 14.63 41.39 -16.78
CA SER A 32 13.77 42.40 -16.16
C SER A 32 12.82 41.71 -15.17
N LEU A 33 12.49 42.39 -14.06
CA LEU A 33 11.81 41.78 -12.92
C LEU A 33 10.36 41.39 -13.24
N SER A 34 9.95 40.19 -12.82
CA SER A 34 8.53 39.87 -12.54
C SER A 34 8.42 38.80 -11.45
N ALA A 35 7.79 39.15 -10.33
CA ALA A 35 7.68 38.28 -9.16
C ALA A 35 6.42 37.40 -9.22
N PHE A 36 6.58 36.13 -9.60
CA PHE A 36 5.48 35.15 -9.55
C PHE A 36 5.23 34.65 -8.13
N THR A 37 4.14 35.09 -7.49
CA THR A 37 3.51 34.33 -6.40
C THR A 37 2.01 34.12 -6.65
N ASN A 38 1.64 32.91 -7.10
CA ASN A 38 1.00 31.89 -6.23
C ASN A 38 0.69 30.59 -7.00
N ILE A 39 1.72 29.94 -7.56
CA ILE A 39 1.63 28.52 -7.93
C ILE A 39 2.77 27.80 -7.21
N SER A 40 2.50 27.40 -5.97
CA SER A 40 3.42 26.69 -5.04
C SER A 40 3.89 25.30 -5.51
N TYR A 41 3.68 25.01 -6.79
CA TYR A 41 3.98 23.75 -7.46
C TYR A 41 4.55 23.96 -8.86
N GLN A 42 4.95 25.17 -9.24
CA GLN A 42 5.62 25.40 -10.54
C GLN A 42 7.14 25.48 -10.38
N ALA A 43 7.84 24.78 -11.27
CA ALA A 43 9.28 24.85 -11.43
C ALA A 43 9.62 24.96 -12.93
N CYS A 44 10.86 25.34 -13.27
CA CYS A 44 11.29 25.49 -14.67
C CYS A 44 12.25 24.40 -15.14
N CYS A 45 12.23 24.18 -16.44
CA CYS A 45 13.06 23.26 -17.19
C CYS A 45 13.53 23.96 -18.47
N GLY A 46 14.75 24.49 -18.46
CA GLY A 46 15.14 25.55 -19.40
C GLY A 46 14.14 26.72 -19.32
N THR A 47 13.59 27.11 -20.46
CA THR A 47 12.59 28.19 -20.57
C THR A 47 11.14 27.77 -20.26
N ARG A 48 10.88 26.49 -19.92
CA ARG A 48 9.52 25.94 -19.78
C ARG A 48 9.12 25.70 -18.31
N ALA A 49 7.99 26.25 -17.88
CA ALA A 49 7.39 26.00 -16.56
C ALA A 49 6.56 24.69 -16.52
N TYR A 50 6.54 23.98 -15.38
CA TYR A 50 5.81 22.71 -15.19
C TYR A 50 5.26 22.50 -13.77
N ASP A 51 4.23 21.67 -13.59
CA ASP A 51 3.65 21.34 -12.27
C ASP A 51 4.46 20.23 -11.57
N ASN A 52 5.33 20.60 -10.64
CA ASN A 52 6.27 19.74 -9.91
C ASN A 52 5.62 18.63 -9.05
N ARG A 53 4.29 18.63 -8.86
CA ARG A 53 3.58 17.50 -8.21
C ARG A 53 3.35 16.33 -9.16
N THR A 54 3.28 16.60 -10.46
CA THR A 54 2.88 15.62 -11.48
C THR A 54 3.86 15.49 -12.63
N GLN A 55 4.78 16.44 -12.74
CA GLN A 55 5.79 16.59 -13.78
C GLN A 55 7.17 16.90 -13.17
N SER A 56 8.23 16.64 -13.93
CA SER A 56 9.62 16.92 -13.56
C SER A 56 10.39 17.38 -14.79
N CYS A 57 11.51 18.05 -14.58
CA CYS A 57 12.47 18.40 -15.63
C CYS A 57 13.44 17.26 -15.95
N CYS A 58 13.87 17.15 -17.21
CA CYS A 58 15.02 16.38 -17.68
C CYS A 58 15.71 17.15 -18.80
N GLY A 59 16.94 17.64 -18.58
CA GLY A 59 17.58 18.61 -19.49
C GLY A 59 16.70 19.87 -19.64
N THR A 60 16.11 20.05 -20.83
CA THR A 60 15.11 21.10 -21.13
C THR A 60 13.68 20.56 -21.32
N GLN A 61 13.47 19.26 -21.14
CA GLN A 61 12.18 18.59 -21.37
C GLN A 61 11.37 18.37 -20.08
N VAL A 62 10.13 18.83 -20.10
CA VAL A 62 9.13 18.56 -19.07
C VAL A 62 8.47 17.20 -19.30
N PHE A 63 8.48 16.31 -18.31
CA PHE A 63 7.85 14.99 -18.41
C PHE A 63 6.92 14.70 -17.22
N SER A 64 5.88 13.87 -17.41
CA SER A 64 5.03 13.45 -16.29
C SER A 64 5.70 12.38 -15.42
N MET A 65 5.87 12.67 -14.14
CA MET A 65 6.40 11.75 -13.13
C MET A 65 5.59 10.46 -12.97
N SER A 66 4.30 10.46 -13.32
CA SER A 66 3.45 9.26 -13.20
C SER A 66 3.77 8.19 -14.27
N SER A 67 4.22 8.62 -15.45
CA SER A 67 4.40 7.76 -16.63
C SER A 67 5.83 7.71 -17.17
N HIS A 68 6.68 8.68 -16.82
CA HIS A 68 8.05 8.83 -17.31
C HIS A 68 9.06 9.08 -16.17
N ALA A 69 10.35 8.98 -16.48
CA ALA A 69 11.49 9.24 -15.60
C ALA A 69 12.65 9.85 -16.41
N CYS A 70 13.48 10.67 -15.79
CA CYS A 70 14.65 11.27 -16.45
C CYS A 70 15.84 10.29 -16.56
N CYS A 71 16.66 10.49 -17.59
CA CYS A 71 18.00 9.90 -17.69
C CYS A 71 18.95 10.82 -18.46
N GLY A 72 19.81 11.52 -17.75
CA GLY A 72 20.65 12.60 -18.26
C GLY A 72 19.74 13.74 -18.66
N GLU A 73 19.59 13.92 -19.97
CA GLU A 73 18.65 14.86 -20.57
C GLU A 73 17.52 14.13 -21.32
N GLU A 74 17.49 12.79 -21.32
CA GLU A 74 16.51 11.98 -22.05
C GLU A 74 15.33 11.53 -21.17
N VAL A 75 14.10 11.70 -21.69
CA VAL A 75 12.86 11.30 -21.01
C VAL A 75 12.49 9.84 -21.32
N LEU A 76 12.46 8.98 -20.30
CA LEU A 76 12.16 7.55 -20.42
C LEU A 76 10.74 7.18 -19.96
N LEU A 77 9.96 6.50 -20.81
CA LEU A 77 8.70 5.85 -20.43
C LEU A 77 8.89 4.77 -19.34
N LYS A 78 8.28 4.92 -18.16
CA LYS A 78 8.35 3.95 -17.03
C LYS A 78 7.82 2.56 -17.41
N ARG A 79 6.78 2.48 -18.25
CA ARG A 79 6.24 1.21 -18.77
C ARG A 79 7.13 0.54 -19.83
N SER A 80 8.12 1.24 -20.39
CA SER A 80 9.02 0.70 -21.41
C SER A 80 10.02 -0.33 -20.85
N LYS A 81 10.83 -0.91 -21.74
CA LYS A 81 11.96 -1.80 -21.41
C LYS A 81 13.24 -1.05 -21.00
N TYR A 82 13.24 0.28 -20.97
CA TYR A 82 14.42 1.11 -20.68
C TYR A 82 14.39 1.69 -19.26
N ARG A 83 15.56 1.84 -18.65
CA ARG A 83 15.79 2.43 -17.32
C ARG A 83 17.06 3.29 -17.37
N CYS A 84 17.26 4.11 -16.34
CA CYS A 84 18.47 4.91 -16.21
C CYS A 84 19.48 4.29 -15.25
N CYS A 85 20.76 4.38 -15.59
CA CYS A 85 21.89 4.04 -14.73
C CYS A 85 22.69 5.31 -14.40
N ASN A 86 23.09 5.43 -13.13
CA ASN A 86 23.79 6.59 -12.57
C ASN A 86 23.23 7.97 -12.99
N GLY A 87 21.92 8.08 -13.13
CA GLY A 87 21.26 9.32 -13.53
C GLY A 87 21.49 9.78 -14.98
N THR A 88 22.36 9.15 -15.78
CA THR A 88 22.73 9.58 -17.14
C THR A 88 22.66 8.51 -18.24
N GLN A 89 22.88 7.23 -17.92
CA GLN A 89 23.06 6.17 -18.92
C GLN A 89 21.80 5.32 -19.11
N LYS A 90 21.12 5.50 -20.25
CA LYS A 90 19.94 4.70 -20.63
C LYS A 90 20.33 3.25 -20.97
N TYR A 91 19.67 2.29 -20.32
CA TYR A 91 19.89 0.86 -20.57
C TYR A 91 18.60 0.04 -20.65
N ASN A 92 18.68 -1.13 -21.27
CA ASN A 92 17.55 -2.05 -21.38
C ASN A 92 17.56 -3.06 -20.22
N TYR A 93 16.72 -2.87 -19.21
CA TYR A 93 16.68 -3.74 -18.01
C TYR A 93 16.22 -5.19 -18.28
N ARG A 94 15.90 -5.55 -19.54
CA ARG A 94 15.73 -6.96 -19.94
C ARG A 94 17.03 -7.65 -20.38
N ARG A 95 18.10 -6.90 -20.67
CA ARG A 95 19.40 -7.40 -21.20
C ARG A 95 20.64 -6.92 -20.43
N GLN A 96 20.50 -5.82 -19.70
CA GLN A 96 21.56 -5.18 -18.91
C GLN A 96 21.02 -4.92 -17.50
N SER A 97 21.93 -4.80 -16.55
CA SER A 97 21.64 -4.26 -15.22
C SER A 97 22.56 -3.07 -14.98
N CYS A 98 22.08 -2.06 -14.24
CA CYS A 98 22.94 -1.02 -13.70
C CYS A 98 23.46 -1.48 -12.35
N CYS A 99 24.77 -1.66 -12.22
CA CYS A 99 25.40 -2.13 -10.99
C CYS A 99 26.57 -1.20 -10.66
N ASN A 100 26.58 -0.64 -9.45
CA ASN A 100 27.52 0.41 -9.00
C ASN A 100 27.74 1.56 -10.02
N GLY A 101 26.65 2.04 -10.62
CA GLY A 101 26.69 3.08 -11.65
C GLY A 101 27.21 2.66 -13.04
N GLN A 102 27.65 1.41 -13.21
CA GLN A 102 28.12 0.86 -14.50
C GLN A 102 27.08 -0.03 -15.18
N LEU A 103 27.07 -0.01 -16.52
CA LEU A 103 26.23 -0.89 -17.32
C LEU A 103 26.88 -2.24 -17.56
N VAL A 104 26.28 -3.28 -16.96
CA VAL A 104 26.80 -4.64 -17.01
C VAL A 104 25.79 -5.59 -17.65
N LYS A 105 26.28 -6.70 -18.21
CA LYS A 105 25.45 -7.78 -18.77
C LYS A 105 24.50 -8.31 -17.70
N GLY A 106 23.19 -8.34 -17.96
CA GLY A 106 22.19 -8.60 -16.93
C GLY A 106 20.76 -8.77 -17.46
N GLY A 107 19.78 -8.25 -16.71
CA GLY A 107 18.37 -8.29 -17.08
C GLY A 107 17.43 -8.61 -15.91
N ARG A 108 16.12 -8.77 -16.18
CA ARG A 108 15.04 -8.94 -15.18
C ARG A 108 15.23 -10.03 -14.10
N LYS A 109 16.08 -11.02 -14.33
CA LYS A 109 16.39 -12.12 -13.38
C LYS A 109 17.81 -12.04 -12.81
N TYR A 110 18.53 -10.95 -13.06
CA TYR A 110 19.91 -10.76 -12.65
C TYR A 110 19.98 -9.75 -11.52
N HIS A 111 20.68 -10.12 -10.46
CA HIS A 111 21.00 -9.28 -9.31
C HIS A 111 22.42 -8.73 -9.47
N CYS A 112 22.67 -7.53 -8.95
CA CYS A 112 23.98 -6.88 -9.00
C CYS A 112 24.91 -7.38 -7.88
N CYS A 113 26.21 -7.39 -8.16
CA CYS A 113 27.25 -7.60 -7.16
C CYS A 113 28.53 -6.87 -7.57
N GLY A 114 28.86 -5.75 -6.94
CA GLY A 114 29.83 -4.79 -7.48
C GLY A 114 29.53 -4.49 -8.95
N ASN A 115 30.56 -4.58 -9.80
CA ASN A 115 30.45 -4.44 -11.27
C ASN A 115 30.10 -5.76 -12.00
N LYS A 116 29.44 -6.71 -11.33
CA LYS A 116 29.07 -8.04 -11.87
C LYS A 116 27.59 -8.35 -11.65
N THR A 117 27.07 -9.41 -12.28
CA THR A 117 25.70 -9.89 -12.07
C THR A 117 25.61 -11.40 -11.86
N TYR A 118 24.57 -11.84 -11.14
CA TYR A 118 24.25 -13.26 -10.92
C TYR A 118 22.75 -13.55 -11.12
N LYS A 119 22.41 -14.74 -11.66
CA LYS A 119 21.05 -15.09 -12.13
C LYS A 119 20.10 -15.68 -11.08
N ASN A 120 20.58 -16.05 -9.89
CA ASN A 120 19.82 -16.89 -8.96
C ASN A 120 19.98 -16.47 -7.49
N GLY A 121 19.17 -15.51 -7.07
CA GLY A 121 19.09 -15.02 -5.68
C GLY A 121 18.67 -16.06 -4.62
N TYR A 122 18.20 -17.25 -5.00
CA TYR A 122 17.87 -18.33 -4.06
C TYR A 122 19.08 -19.21 -3.68
N THR A 123 20.17 -19.14 -4.44
CA THR A 123 21.35 -20.00 -4.24
C THR A 123 22.68 -19.24 -4.17
N HIS A 124 22.68 -17.99 -4.61
CA HIS A 124 23.83 -17.10 -4.57
C HIS A 124 23.36 -15.72 -4.13
N THR A 125 24.26 -14.97 -3.49
CA THR A 125 24.05 -13.60 -3.03
C THR A 125 25.32 -12.79 -3.30
N CYS A 126 25.26 -11.47 -3.14
CA CYS A 126 26.44 -10.63 -3.16
C CYS A 126 26.91 -10.30 -1.74
N CYS A 127 28.15 -10.67 -1.42
CA CYS A 127 28.81 -10.31 -0.17
C CYS A 127 30.12 -9.59 -0.51
N ASN A 128 30.28 -8.32 -0.14
CA ASN A 128 31.48 -7.50 -0.45
C ASN A 128 31.96 -7.62 -1.92
N GLU A 129 31.06 -7.35 -2.87
CA GLU A 129 31.31 -7.48 -4.32
C GLU A 129 31.68 -8.89 -4.85
N GLN A 130 31.72 -9.89 -3.97
CA GLN A 130 31.90 -11.30 -4.32
C GLN A 130 30.56 -12.04 -4.40
N ILE A 131 30.40 -12.89 -5.41
CA ILE A 131 29.20 -13.71 -5.59
C ILE A 131 29.38 -14.99 -4.77
N VAL A 132 28.71 -15.08 -3.62
CA VAL A 132 28.88 -16.17 -2.65
C VAL A 132 27.65 -17.07 -2.67
N LYS A 133 27.85 -18.37 -2.47
CA LYS A 133 26.78 -19.37 -2.41
C LYS A 133 26.01 -19.27 -1.08
N LEU A 134 24.68 -19.32 -1.15
CA LEU A 134 23.78 -19.40 0.00
C LEU A 134 23.65 -20.86 0.49
N GLY A 135 23.66 -21.06 1.81
CA GLY A 135 23.32 -22.34 2.45
C GLY A 135 21.81 -22.65 2.50
N GLY A 136 20.96 -21.72 2.06
CA GLY A 136 19.51 -21.83 2.02
C GLY A 136 18.84 -20.44 2.07
N GLU A 137 17.50 -20.39 1.97
CA GLU A 137 16.71 -19.14 1.92
C GLU A 137 16.91 -18.23 3.13
N LYS A 138 17.37 -18.78 4.25
CA LYS A 138 17.60 -18.07 5.52
C LYS A 138 19.05 -17.61 5.73
N HIS A 139 19.86 -17.55 4.68
CA HIS A 139 21.25 -17.10 4.77
C HIS A 139 21.42 -15.65 4.32
N ARG A 140 22.34 -14.93 4.98
CA ARG A 140 22.77 -13.55 4.66
C ARG A 140 24.29 -13.49 4.53
N CYS A 141 24.80 -12.34 4.09
CA CYS A 141 26.22 -12.07 3.93
C CYS A 141 26.86 -11.51 5.19
N CYS A 142 28.06 -11.96 5.50
CA CYS A 142 28.95 -11.34 6.48
C CYS A 142 30.37 -11.28 5.92
N GLY A 143 30.86 -10.06 5.65
CA GLY A 143 32.09 -9.88 4.87
C GLY A 143 31.98 -10.60 3.52
N ASN A 144 32.86 -11.59 3.28
CA ASN A 144 32.87 -12.42 2.08
C ASN A 144 32.25 -13.83 2.30
N LYS A 145 31.64 -14.08 3.46
CA LYS A 145 31.04 -15.38 3.85
C LYS A 145 29.52 -15.28 3.93
N THR A 146 28.83 -16.43 3.94
CA THR A 146 27.39 -16.51 4.23
C THR A 146 27.13 -17.19 5.57
N TYR A 147 26.12 -16.73 6.30
CA TYR A 147 25.68 -17.26 7.60
C TYR A 147 24.16 -17.40 7.64
N SER A 148 23.63 -18.29 8.48
CA SER A 148 22.17 -18.40 8.69
C SER A 148 21.70 -17.36 9.70
N TYR A 149 20.83 -16.43 9.28
CA TYR A 149 20.33 -15.36 10.14
C TYR A 149 19.39 -15.86 11.25
N GLU A 150 19.05 -17.15 11.30
CA GLU A 150 18.27 -17.72 12.41
C GLU A 150 19.11 -18.08 13.64
N THR A 151 20.43 -18.22 13.46
CA THR A 151 21.32 -18.82 14.49
C THR A 151 22.53 -17.95 14.80
N HIS A 152 22.91 -17.09 13.86
CA HIS A 152 24.06 -16.21 13.91
C HIS A 152 23.65 -14.82 13.40
N GLU A 153 24.48 -13.82 13.68
CA GLU A 153 24.35 -12.44 13.22
C GLU A 153 25.74 -11.94 12.75
N CYS A 154 25.78 -10.87 11.94
CA CYS A 154 27.03 -10.34 11.40
C CYS A 154 27.41 -8.99 12.00
N CYS A 155 28.43 -8.98 12.86
CA CYS A 155 28.92 -7.77 13.52
C CYS A 155 30.29 -7.41 12.94
N ASN A 156 30.43 -6.21 12.35
CA ASN A 156 31.67 -5.74 11.72
C ASN A 156 32.39 -6.75 10.79
N GLY A 157 31.62 -7.56 10.05
CA GLY A 157 32.15 -8.58 9.15
C GLY A 157 32.55 -9.91 9.80
N GLN A 158 32.38 -10.05 11.12
CA GLN A 158 32.53 -11.30 11.85
C GLN A 158 31.16 -11.97 12.10
N ILE A 159 31.10 -13.30 11.91
CA ILE A 159 29.90 -14.10 12.17
C ILE A 159 29.90 -14.48 13.66
N ARG A 160 28.91 -14.01 14.40
CA ARG A 160 28.77 -14.21 15.85
C ARG A 160 27.56 -15.11 16.15
N LYS A 161 27.59 -15.84 17.27
CA LYS A 161 26.49 -16.73 17.69
C LYS A 161 25.35 -15.92 18.31
N GLY A 162 24.11 -16.27 17.98
CA GLY A 162 22.91 -15.52 18.34
C GLY A 162 22.28 -14.93 17.08
N GLY A 163 21.02 -15.28 16.81
CA GLY A 163 20.34 -14.93 15.58
C GLY A 163 18.83 -15.11 15.66
N GLY A 164 18.15 -14.72 14.58
CA GLY A 164 16.71 -14.62 14.45
C GLY A 164 16.23 -13.18 14.60
N TRP A 165 14.94 -12.96 14.37
CA TRP A 165 14.29 -11.64 14.32
C TRP A 165 14.33 -10.81 15.62
N LYS A 166 15.08 -11.23 16.65
CA LYS A 166 15.21 -10.57 17.96
C LYS A 166 16.62 -10.05 18.25
N TYR A 167 17.61 -10.36 17.41
CA TYR A 167 19.01 -9.99 17.60
C TYR A 167 19.47 -8.95 16.56
N ALA A 168 20.52 -8.22 16.89
CA ALA A 168 21.17 -7.19 16.07
C ALA A 168 22.61 -6.96 16.58
N CYS A 169 23.44 -6.25 15.81
CA CYS A 169 24.82 -5.95 16.19
C CYS A 169 25.02 -4.55 16.76
N CYS A 170 25.92 -4.44 17.73
CA CYS A 170 26.41 -3.20 18.29
C CYS A 170 27.94 -3.22 18.30
N GLY A 171 28.57 -2.51 17.35
CA GLY A 171 29.98 -2.74 17.06
C GLY A 171 30.21 -4.21 16.68
N ASP A 172 31.10 -4.87 17.43
CA ASP A 172 31.47 -6.28 17.24
C ASP A 172 30.58 -7.29 17.97
N GLU A 173 29.67 -6.82 18.84
CA GLU A 173 28.87 -7.63 19.77
C GLU A 173 27.42 -7.84 19.30
N VAL A 174 26.85 -9.02 19.58
CA VAL A 174 25.44 -9.34 19.28
C VAL A 174 24.57 -9.05 20.49
N TYR A 175 23.59 -8.16 20.33
CA TYR A 175 22.60 -7.87 21.36
C TYR A 175 21.19 -8.27 20.93
N LYS A 176 20.34 -8.53 21.92
CA LYS A 176 18.92 -8.81 21.73
C LYS A 176 18.11 -7.51 21.79
N TYR A 177 17.72 -6.95 20.63
CA TYR A 177 17.10 -5.62 20.55
C TYR A 177 15.71 -5.53 21.21
N THR A 178 15.09 -6.66 21.55
CA THR A 178 13.86 -6.65 22.37
C THR A 178 14.11 -6.23 23.81
N THR A 179 15.36 -6.18 24.26
CA THR A 179 15.80 -5.99 25.66
C THR A 179 16.92 -4.96 25.82
N HIS A 180 17.79 -4.81 24.81
CA HIS A 180 18.92 -3.87 24.82
C HIS A 180 18.89 -2.98 23.57
N THR A 181 19.53 -1.82 23.61
CA THR A 181 19.63 -0.87 22.50
C THR A 181 21.08 -0.45 22.33
N CYS A 182 21.53 -0.37 21.07
CA CYS A 182 22.89 0.02 20.73
C CYS A 182 23.00 1.52 20.45
N CYS A 183 23.80 2.25 21.23
CA CYS A 183 24.16 3.64 20.95
C CYS A 183 25.67 3.77 20.84
N ASN A 184 26.14 4.24 19.68
CA ASN A 184 27.56 4.46 19.38
C ASN A 184 28.48 3.30 19.78
N ALA A 185 28.16 2.09 19.29
CA ALA A 185 28.80 0.81 19.62
C ALA A 185 28.69 0.32 21.09
N THR A 186 28.02 1.06 21.98
CA THR A 186 27.74 0.63 23.36
C THR A 186 26.36 -0.01 23.50
N ILE A 187 26.30 -1.22 24.04
CA ILE A 187 25.04 -1.92 24.35
C ILE A 187 24.51 -1.42 25.71
N SER A 188 23.33 -0.82 25.72
CA SER A 188 22.63 -0.40 26.94
C SER A 188 21.29 -1.11 27.10
N PRO A 189 20.72 -1.22 28.32
CA PRO A 189 19.34 -1.66 28.50
C PRO A 189 18.36 -0.77 27.71
N GLY A 190 17.36 -1.39 27.08
CA GLY A 190 16.35 -0.67 26.29
C GLY A 190 15.66 -1.59 25.27
N GLY A 191 14.34 -1.75 25.36
CA GLY A 191 13.60 -2.63 24.44
C GLY A 191 13.29 -2.02 23.07
N LYS A 192 12.37 -2.66 22.33
CA LYS A 192 11.88 -2.28 20.97
C LYS A 192 11.54 -0.80 20.74
N HIS A 193 11.27 -0.05 21.81
CA HIS A 193 10.87 1.36 21.78
C HIS A 193 11.99 2.32 22.15
N TYR A 194 13.20 1.84 22.42
CA TYR A 194 14.35 2.69 22.73
C TYR A 194 15.13 3.02 21.45
N ARG A 195 15.65 4.24 21.40
CA ARG A 195 16.45 4.82 20.31
C ARG A 195 17.63 5.59 20.90
N CYS A 196 18.55 6.03 20.06
CA CYS A 196 19.72 6.79 20.48
C CYS A 196 19.58 8.27 20.19
N CYS A 197 19.94 9.09 21.17
CA CYS A 197 20.16 10.52 20.99
C CYS A 197 21.58 10.83 21.45
N ALA A 198 22.43 11.21 20.50
CA ALA A 198 23.89 11.11 20.65
C ALA A 198 24.28 9.73 21.22
N ASN A 199 25.00 9.70 22.34
CA ASN A 199 25.51 8.47 22.97
C ASN A 199 24.55 7.84 24.01
N LYS A 200 23.35 8.39 24.24
CA LYS A 200 22.41 7.91 25.27
C LYS A 200 21.16 7.26 24.65
N THR A 201 20.64 6.23 25.31
CA THR A 201 19.33 5.64 24.98
C THR A 201 18.19 6.51 25.51
N TYR A 202 17.10 6.61 24.74
CA TYR A 202 15.84 7.22 25.15
C TYR A 202 14.66 6.38 24.65
N ASN A 203 13.53 6.42 25.36
CA ASN A 203 12.31 5.72 24.94
C ASN A 203 11.49 6.58 23.97
N SER A 204 11.43 6.20 22.69
CA SER A 204 10.77 6.92 21.60
C SER A 204 9.24 6.92 21.63
N LEU A 205 8.62 6.34 22.67
CA LEU A 205 7.21 6.58 22.99
C LEU A 205 7.02 7.83 23.86
N THR A 206 8.09 8.33 24.48
CA THR A 206 8.07 9.34 25.55
C THR A 206 8.98 10.54 25.29
N HIS A 207 10.09 10.34 24.56
CA HIS A 207 11.09 11.34 24.21
C HIS A 207 11.41 11.26 22.72
N GLU A 208 11.88 12.37 22.14
CA GLU A 208 12.29 12.53 20.75
C GLU A 208 13.66 13.23 20.75
N CYS A 209 14.49 12.98 19.73
CA CYS A 209 15.86 13.50 19.72
C CYS A 209 15.95 14.83 18.95
N CYS A 210 16.07 15.95 19.67
CA CYS A 210 16.21 17.28 19.09
C CYS A 210 17.60 17.84 19.41
N ASN A 211 18.37 18.20 18.38
CA ASN A 211 19.75 18.71 18.47
C ASN A 211 20.67 17.92 19.44
N GLY A 212 20.55 16.59 19.43
CA GLY A 212 21.38 15.70 20.26
C GLY A 212 20.91 15.53 21.71
N GLN A 213 19.81 16.16 22.11
CA GLN A 213 19.17 15.98 23.43
C GLN A 213 17.85 15.21 23.31
N ALA A 214 17.61 14.28 24.24
CA ALA A 214 16.37 13.52 24.32
C ALA A 214 15.31 14.33 25.07
N VAL A 215 14.53 15.10 24.32
CA VAL A 215 13.48 16.00 24.83
C VAL A 215 12.14 15.27 24.87
N ARG A 216 11.25 15.59 25.82
CA ARG A 216 9.96 14.88 25.96
C ARG A 216 9.09 15.06 24.71
N GLY A 217 8.64 13.96 24.11
CA GLY A 217 7.87 13.93 22.86
C GLY A 217 7.74 12.49 22.34
N GLY A 218 6.53 11.98 22.10
CA GLY A 218 6.33 10.61 21.60
C GLY A 218 6.19 10.51 20.08
N TYR A 219 5.86 9.31 19.58
CA TYR A 219 5.63 8.88 18.17
C TYR A 219 4.85 9.80 17.19
N ARG A 220 4.33 10.95 17.62
CA ARG A 220 3.71 12.00 16.78
C ARG A 220 4.26 13.41 17.06
N HIS A 221 5.52 13.50 17.45
CA HIS A 221 6.22 14.77 17.59
C HIS A 221 7.36 14.85 16.58
N GLY A 222 7.64 16.05 16.08
CA GLY A 222 8.85 16.39 15.36
C GLY A 222 9.66 17.40 16.17
N CYS A 223 10.88 17.68 15.75
CA CYS A 223 11.70 18.74 16.33
C CYS A 223 11.49 20.06 15.58
N CYS A 224 11.47 21.16 16.33
CA CYS A 224 11.52 22.53 15.83
C CYS A 224 12.61 23.25 16.62
N GLY A 225 13.81 23.37 16.03
CA GLY A 225 15.00 23.72 16.80
C GLY A 225 15.28 22.70 17.91
N ASN A 226 15.37 23.18 19.15
CA ASN A 226 15.58 22.35 20.35
C ASN A 226 14.26 21.75 20.89
N ASP A 227 13.11 22.30 20.52
CA ASP A 227 11.81 21.91 21.09
C ASP A 227 11.13 20.79 20.32
N THR A 228 10.27 20.03 21.00
CA THR A 228 9.36 19.07 20.37
C THR A 228 8.02 19.74 20.07
N TYR A 229 7.48 19.50 18.86
CA TYR A 229 6.13 19.91 18.49
C TYR A 229 5.32 18.71 18.05
N SER A 230 4.04 18.66 18.42
CA SER A 230 3.15 17.60 17.98
C SER A 230 2.61 17.90 16.58
N TYR A 231 2.88 17.05 15.58
CA TYR A 231 2.26 17.10 14.23
C TYR A 231 0.73 17.16 14.24
N ASP A 232 0.17 16.82 15.39
CA ASP A 232 -1.22 16.64 15.65
C ASP A 232 -1.89 17.98 16.10
N THR A 233 -1.18 18.85 16.83
CA THR A 233 -1.72 20.14 17.36
C THR A 233 -0.87 21.38 17.07
N GLN A 234 0.33 21.19 16.54
CA GLN A 234 1.35 22.21 16.34
C GLN A 234 2.00 22.04 14.96
N ASP A 235 2.67 23.08 14.50
CA ASP A 235 3.58 23.05 13.37
C ASP A 235 4.89 23.75 13.75
N CYS A 236 5.94 23.54 12.97
CA CYS A 236 7.17 24.31 13.05
C CYS A 236 7.13 25.43 12.02
N CYS A 237 7.21 26.68 12.47
CA CYS A 237 7.28 27.88 11.63
C CYS A 237 8.52 28.69 12.00
N ASP A 238 9.41 28.94 11.04
CA ASP A 238 10.58 29.81 11.21
C ASP A 238 11.45 29.47 12.45
N GLY A 239 11.52 28.17 12.79
CA GLY A 239 12.22 27.66 13.98
C GLY A 239 11.42 27.65 15.28
N ASN A 240 10.20 28.22 15.30
CA ASN A 240 9.32 28.28 16.46
C ASN A 240 8.18 27.25 16.40
N VAL A 241 7.81 26.71 17.56
CA VAL A 241 6.63 25.85 17.72
C VAL A 241 5.36 26.70 17.77
N VAL A 242 4.46 26.52 16.80
CA VAL A 242 3.23 27.33 16.66
C VAL A 242 1.97 26.47 16.69
N PRO A 243 0.80 27.05 17.06
CA PRO A 243 -0.49 26.37 16.92
C PRO A 243 -0.76 25.94 15.47
N GLY A 244 -0.99 24.65 15.28
CA GLY A 244 -0.95 24.02 13.96
C GLY A 244 -1.75 22.73 13.92
N GLY A 245 -1.26 21.74 13.19
CA GLY A 245 -1.80 20.39 13.15
C GLY A 245 -2.35 20.01 11.78
N ARG A 246 -3.05 18.86 11.71
CA ARG A 246 -3.42 18.22 10.44
C ARG A 246 -4.10 19.22 9.48
N TRP A 247 -3.50 19.38 8.30
CA TRP A 247 -3.95 20.26 7.20
C TRP A 247 -3.65 21.77 7.36
N ARG A 248 -2.95 22.18 8.40
CA ARG A 248 -2.31 23.50 8.47
C ARG A 248 -0.92 23.46 7.83
N TYR A 249 -0.47 24.63 7.38
CA TYR A 249 0.86 24.85 6.81
C TYR A 249 1.36 26.22 7.26
N CYS A 250 2.68 26.38 7.35
CA CYS A 250 3.29 27.65 7.70
C CYS A 250 3.08 28.70 6.59
N CYS A 251 2.80 29.94 6.99
CA CYS A 251 2.77 31.13 6.13
C CYS A 251 3.96 32.08 6.40
N GLY A 252 4.85 31.73 7.34
CA GLY A 252 5.90 32.60 7.87
C GLY A 252 5.41 33.49 9.02
N ARG A 253 6.35 34.19 9.68
CA ARG A 253 6.13 35.00 10.90
C ARG A 253 5.25 34.28 11.93
N ASN A 254 5.52 33.00 12.17
CA ASN A 254 4.77 32.16 13.10
C ASN A 254 3.26 31.98 12.78
N GLN A 255 2.78 32.39 11.60
CA GLN A 255 1.39 32.20 11.18
C GLN A 255 1.16 30.87 10.47
N THR A 256 0.02 30.20 10.75
CA THR A 256 -0.41 28.98 10.04
C THR A 256 -1.76 29.16 9.35
N PHE A 257 -1.94 28.52 8.19
CA PHE A 257 -3.19 28.55 7.43
C PHE A 257 -3.69 27.16 7.08
N HIS A 258 -5.00 26.97 7.07
CA HIS A 258 -5.62 25.68 6.71
C HIS A 258 -5.83 25.55 5.19
N TYR A 259 -5.13 24.60 4.54
CA TYR A 259 -4.99 24.57 3.07
C TYR A 259 -6.28 24.49 2.25
N ARG A 260 -7.39 23.97 2.81
CA ARG A 260 -8.67 23.85 2.09
C ARG A 260 -9.45 25.16 2.02
N SER A 261 -9.39 25.95 3.09
CA SER A 261 -10.23 27.13 3.31
C SER A 261 -9.45 28.43 3.18
N GLN A 262 -8.15 28.39 3.47
CA GLN A 262 -7.27 29.55 3.47
C GLN A 262 -6.10 29.35 2.50
N GLY A 263 -5.51 30.45 2.06
CA GLY A 263 -4.21 30.50 1.39
C GLY A 263 -3.26 31.42 2.16
N CYS A 264 -1.98 31.32 1.83
CA CYS A 264 -0.97 32.28 2.23
C CYS A 264 -0.63 33.15 1.02
N CYS A 265 -0.60 34.48 1.21
CA CYS A 265 -0.10 35.43 0.21
C CYS A 265 1.20 36.03 0.75
N VAL A 266 2.27 35.87 -0.03
CA VAL A 266 3.62 36.33 0.32
C VAL A 266 4.17 37.15 -0.84
N ASN A 267 4.69 38.33 -0.51
CA ASN A 267 5.60 39.14 -1.31
C ASN A 267 6.58 39.84 -0.34
N GLU A 268 7.38 40.81 -0.81
CA GLU A 268 8.38 41.52 0.01
C GLU A 268 7.79 42.39 1.14
N THR A 269 6.54 42.87 1.01
CA THR A 269 5.85 43.76 1.97
C THR A 269 4.62 43.13 2.63
N ILE A 270 4.05 42.08 2.04
CA ILE A 270 2.81 41.41 2.46
C ILE A 270 3.12 39.96 2.83
N LEU A 271 2.81 39.60 4.06
CA LEU A 271 2.78 38.20 4.51
C LEU A 271 1.49 38.01 5.31
N THR A 272 0.51 37.33 4.70
CA THR A 272 -0.83 37.26 5.29
C THR A 272 -1.62 36.02 4.85
N VAL A 273 -2.46 35.54 5.78
CA VAL A 273 -3.38 34.42 5.58
C VAL A 273 -4.74 34.94 5.12
N TYR A 274 -5.18 34.51 3.92
CA TYR A 274 -6.45 34.94 3.33
C TYR A 274 -7.45 33.80 3.17
N SER A 275 -8.75 34.13 3.15
CA SER A 275 -9.82 33.18 2.88
C SER A 275 -9.99 32.92 1.38
N LYS A 276 -9.87 31.65 0.95
CA LYS A 276 -10.11 31.22 -0.45
C LYS A 276 -11.58 31.31 -0.88
N LYS A 277 -12.49 31.75 0.01
CA LYS A 277 -13.90 32.04 -0.32
C LYS A 277 -14.11 33.47 -0.83
N THR A 278 -13.28 34.41 -0.38
CA THR A 278 -13.45 35.86 -0.59
C THR A 278 -12.25 36.51 -1.27
N HIS A 279 -11.11 35.83 -1.35
CA HIS A 279 -9.88 36.38 -1.90
C HIS A 279 -9.05 35.34 -2.64
N ALA A 280 -8.22 35.82 -3.56
CA ALA A 280 -7.11 35.11 -4.17
C ALA A 280 -5.83 35.95 -4.06
N CYS A 281 -4.68 35.28 -4.09
CA CYS A 281 -3.37 35.94 -4.17
C CYS A 281 -2.87 35.81 -5.60
N CYS A 282 -2.82 36.92 -6.32
CA CYS A 282 -2.40 37.01 -7.71
C CYS A 282 -1.16 37.92 -7.78
N GLU A 283 -0.01 37.38 -8.21
CA GLU A 283 1.26 38.13 -8.32
C GLU A 283 1.62 38.86 -7.00
N GLY A 284 1.46 38.15 -5.88
CA GLY A 284 1.73 38.70 -4.55
C GLY A 284 0.73 39.75 -4.06
N LYS A 285 -0.27 40.14 -4.87
CA LYS A 285 -1.33 41.05 -4.46
C LYS A 285 -2.57 40.26 -4.04
N LEU A 286 -3.24 40.77 -3.01
CA LEU A 286 -4.47 40.22 -2.49
C LEU A 286 -5.64 40.83 -3.27
N VAL A 287 -6.42 39.98 -3.94
CA VAL A 287 -7.51 40.40 -4.84
C VAL A 287 -8.81 39.78 -4.35
N GLU A 288 -9.87 40.58 -4.21
CA GLU A 288 -11.21 40.08 -3.91
C GLU A 288 -11.68 39.07 -4.96
N SER A 289 -12.23 37.94 -4.51
CA SER A 289 -12.44 36.77 -5.36
C SER A 289 -13.57 35.88 -4.89
N GLY A 290 -14.42 35.46 -5.81
CA GLY A 290 -15.51 34.52 -5.54
C GLY A 290 -15.06 33.06 -5.39
N LYS A 291 -16.00 32.21 -4.97
CA LYS A 291 -15.82 30.74 -4.96
C LYS A 291 -15.38 30.24 -6.35
N ARG A 292 -14.42 29.32 -6.38
CA ARG A 292 -13.89 28.63 -7.58
C ARG A 292 -13.16 29.52 -8.60
N GLN A 293 -12.69 30.70 -8.18
CA GLN A 293 -11.79 31.53 -8.98
C GLN A 293 -10.31 31.09 -8.82
N ARG A 294 -9.48 31.41 -9.82
CA ARG A 294 -8.00 31.32 -9.80
C ARG A 294 -7.41 32.50 -10.56
N CYS A 295 -6.14 32.82 -10.28
CA CYS A 295 -5.37 33.83 -10.98
C CYS A 295 -4.80 33.30 -12.30
N CYS A 296 -4.82 34.13 -13.34
CA CYS A 296 -4.10 33.99 -14.60
C CYS A 296 -3.40 35.33 -14.84
N GLY A 297 -2.14 35.41 -14.44
CA GLY A 297 -1.52 36.69 -14.09
C GLY A 297 -2.36 37.43 -13.03
N THR A 298 -2.60 38.73 -13.24
CA THR A 298 -3.51 39.56 -12.43
C THR A 298 -5.00 39.25 -12.58
N LYS A 299 -5.42 38.53 -13.65
CA LYS A 299 -6.85 38.33 -13.98
C LYS A 299 -7.44 37.12 -13.26
N LEU A 300 -8.62 37.28 -12.66
CA LEU A 300 -9.39 36.17 -12.10
C LEU A 300 -10.16 35.40 -13.19
N TYR A 301 -10.15 34.07 -13.11
CA TYR A 301 -10.98 33.21 -13.94
C TYR A 301 -11.56 32.02 -13.16
N ASN A 302 -12.78 31.62 -13.55
CA ASN A 302 -13.42 30.42 -13.05
C ASN A 302 -12.78 29.19 -13.72
N TYR A 303 -12.08 28.37 -12.93
CA TYR A 303 -11.31 27.23 -13.44
C TYR A 303 -12.14 26.01 -13.86
N GLU A 304 -13.46 26.01 -13.63
CA GLU A 304 -14.35 24.97 -14.14
C GLU A 304 -14.77 25.23 -15.60
N LYS A 305 -14.83 26.51 -16.00
CA LYS A 305 -15.27 26.95 -17.34
C LYS A 305 -14.14 27.44 -18.23
N ARG A 306 -13.01 27.87 -17.65
CA ARG A 306 -11.88 28.49 -18.37
C ARG A 306 -10.53 27.90 -17.91
N ILE A 307 -9.50 28.08 -18.72
CA ILE A 307 -8.13 27.62 -18.47
C ILE A 307 -7.14 28.76 -18.73
N CYS A 308 -6.07 28.84 -17.95
CA CYS A 308 -4.98 29.77 -18.18
C CYS A 308 -3.89 29.11 -19.04
N CYS A 309 -3.56 29.69 -20.20
CA CYS A 309 -2.46 29.27 -21.06
C CYS A 309 -1.55 30.49 -21.31
N GLU A 310 -0.29 30.44 -20.87
CA GLU A 310 0.70 31.54 -21.02
C GLU A 310 0.18 32.93 -20.60
N GLY A 311 -0.52 33.00 -19.47
CA GLY A 311 -1.10 34.26 -18.94
C GLY A 311 -2.43 34.66 -19.57
N GLU A 312 -2.89 33.97 -20.61
CA GLU A 312 -4.18 34.24 -21.25
C GLU A 312 -5.29 33.28 -20.77
N VAL A 313 -6.46 33.86 -20.47
CA VAL A 313 -7.65 33.09 -20.07
C VAL A 313 -8.41 32.60 -21.30
N LYS A 314 -8.29 31.31 -21.62
CA LYS A 314 -8.95 30.64 -22.76
C LYS A 314 -10.16 29.80 -22.32
N LYS A 315 -10.97 29.35 -23.28
CA LYS A 315 -12.12 28.44 -23.04
C LYS A 315 -11.62 27.10 -22.50
N GLY A 316 -12.17 26.66 -21.36
CA GLY A 316 -11.77 25.43 -20.68
C GLY A 316 -12.68 24.24 -21.01
N GLY A 317 -12.34 23.08 -20.46
CA GLY A 317 -13.14 21.86 -20.58
C GLY A 317 -12.37 20.63 -20.10
N ARG A 318 -13.07 19.51 -19.86
CA ARG A 318 -12.52 18.28 -19.28
C ARG A 318 -11.27 17.73 -20.00
N TYR A 319 -11.24 17.85 -21.33
CA TYR A 319 -10.17 17.34 -22.19
C TYR A 319 -9.28 18.45 -22.80
N ILE A 320 -9.55 19.72 -22.46
CA ILE A 320 -8.81 20.86 -22.98
C ILE A 320 -7.52 21.06 -22.18
N ARG A 321 -6.40 21.24 -22.89
CA ARG A 321 -5.06 21.53 -22.33
C ARG A 321 -4.35 22.60 -23.15
N CYS A 322 -3.31 23.20 -22.58
CA CYS A 322 -2.48 24.19 -23.24
C CYS A 322 -1.33 23.52 -24.04
N CYS A 323 -1.04 24.04 -25.22
CA CYS A 323 0.13 23.76 -26.05
C CYS A 323 0.75 25.12 -26.39
N GLY A 324 1.58 25.63 -25.47
CA GLY A 324 1.84 27.07 -25.37
C GLY A 324 0.54 27.85 -25.10
N SER A 325 0.39 29.04 -25.69
CA SER A 325 -0.82 29.88 -25.65
C SER A 325 -2.06 29.24 -26.29
N LYS A 326 -1.90 28.22 -27.14
CA LYS A 326 -3.00 27.53 -27.83
C LYS A 326 -3.66 26.47 -26.94
N THR A 327 -4.99 26.38 -26.98
CA THR A 327 -5.74 25.27 -26.39
C THR A 327 -5.92 24.12 -27.38
N TYR A 328 -5.75 22.88 -26.94
CA TYR A 328 -6.04 21.67 -27.73
C TYR A 328 -6.87 20.64 -26.96
N ASN A 329 -7.56 19.77 -27.70
CA ASN A 329 -8.35 18.67 -27.16
C ASN A 329 -7.52 17.38 -27.13
N THR A 330 -7.15 16.92 -25.94
CA THR A 330 -6.37 15.67 -25.73
C THR A 330 -7.05 14.39 -26.24
N ALA A 331 -8.33 14.43 -26.60
CA ALA A 331 -9.03 13.29 -27.20
C ALA A 331 -8.83 13.17 -28.72
N THR A 332 -8.51 14.26 -29.42
CA THR A 332 -8.43 14.31 -30.91
C THR A 332 -7.14 14.93 -31.44
N GLN A 333 -6.31 15.51 -30.58
CA GLN A 333 -5.11 16.25 -30.94
C GLN A 333 -3.96 15.93 -29.98
N VAL A 334 -2.73 16.07 -30.47
CA VAL A 334 -1.50 16.01 -29.66
C VAL A 334 -0.77 17.35 -29.71
N CYS A 335 0.15 17.60 -28.78
CA CYS A 335 0.98 18.79 -28.77
C CYS A 335 2.42 18.42 -29.13
N CYS A 336 2.95 18.96 -30.22
CA CYS A 336 4.34 18.81 -30.65
C CYS A 336 4.97 20.20 -30.80
N GLY A 337 5.79 20.64 -29.86
CA GLY A 337 6.54 21.91 -29.99
C GLY A 337 5.68 23.18 -30.18
N GLY A 338 4.44 23.21 -29.68
CA GLY A 338 3.49 24.31 -29.94
C GLY A 338 2.59 24.10 -31.16
N GLN A 339 2.87 23.07 -31.97
CA GLN A 339 1.97 22.60 -33.02
C GLN A 339 0.91 21.65 -32.44
N VAL A 340 -0.30 21.69 -33.01
CA VAL A 340 -1.46 20.92 -32.55
C VAL A 340 -1.99 20.02 -33.69
N PRO A 341 -1.24 18.99 -34.11
CA PRO A 341 -1.70 18.05 -35.13
C PRO A 341 -2.77 17.07 -34.58
N PRO A 342 -3.59 16.47 -35.46
CA PRO A 342 -4.58 15.47 -35.07
C PRO A 342 -3.94 14.15 -34.61
N THR A 343 -4.69 13.38 -33.84
CA THR A 343 -4.38 11.98 -33.48
C THR A 343 -4.14 11.14 -34.74
N GLY A 344 -3.03 10.40 -34.76
CA GLY A 344 -2.48 9.78 -35.98
C GLY A 344 -1.02 10.20 -36.22
N ASN A 345 -0.62 11.34 -35.63
CA ASN A 345 0.75 11.84 -35.66
C ASN A 345 1.46 11.69 -34.31
N SER A 346 2.79 11.74 -34.35
CA SER A 346 3.71 11.72 -33.21
C SER A 346 4.83 12.75 -33.43
N CYS A 347 5.55 13.12 -32.37
CA CYS A 347 6.64 14.09 -32.44
C CYS A 347 8.01 13.40 -32.54
N CYS A 348 8.91 13.93 -33.37
CA CYS A 348 10.33 13.59 -33.50
C CYS A 348 11.14 14.87 -33.29
N GLY A 349 11.53 15.14 -32.05
CA GLY A 349 11.81 16.52 -31.61
C GLY A 349 10.57 17.40 -31.81
N ASP A 350 10.76 18.60 -32.33
CA ASP A 350 9.67 19.53 -32.69
C ASP A 350 8.98 19.21 -34.03
N LYS A 351 9.45 18.18 -34.77
CA LYS A 351 8.85 17.78 -36.07
C LYS A 351 7.72 16.78 -35.88
N VAL A 352 6.59 17.03 -36.53
CA VAL A 352 5.44 16.12 -36.58
C VAL A 352 5.69 15.04 -37.65
N TYR A 353 5.39 13.77 -37.33
CA TYR A 353 5.47 12.65 -38.26
C TYR A 353 4.28 11.69 -38.10
N ASN A 354 3.90 11.00 -39.17
CA ASN A 354 2.83 10.00 -39.13
C ASN A 354 3.40 8.65 -38.68
N TYR A 355 3.01 8.15 -37.50
CA TYR A 355 3.60 6.92 -36.94
C TYR A 355 3.21 5.64 -37.69
N GLN A 356 2.21 5.68 -38.58
CA GLN A 356 1.79 4.53 -39.37
C GLN A 356 2.75 4.28 -40.54
N THR A 357 3.28 5.34 -41.15
CA THR A 357 4.14 5.31 -42.34
C THR A 357 5.61 5.65 -42.07
N GLN A 358 5.91 6.31 -40.95
CA GLN A 358 7.24 6.80 -40.58
C GLN A 358 7.62 6.42 -39.13
N THR A 359 8.91 6.39 -38.83
CA THR A 359 9.47 6.16 -37.48
C THR A 359 10.59 7.15 -37.18
N CYS A 360 10.64 7.70 -35.96
CA CYS A 360 11.74 8.53 -35.48
C CYS A 360 12.90 7.67 -34.94
N CYS A 361 14.10 7.76 -35.54
CA CYS A 361 15.30 7.09 -35.06
C CYS A 361 16.49 8.06 -35.00
N GLY A 362 16.95 8.40 -33.79
CA GLY A 362 18.05 9.36 -33.58
C GLY A 362 17.71 10.74 -34.15
N ASP A 363 16.56 11.28 -33.74
CA ASP A 363 16.01 12.60 -34.12
C ASP A 363 15.81 12.84 -35.63
N LYS A 364 15.91 11.76 -36.43
CA LYS A 364 15.59 11.74 -37.85
C LYS A 364 14.33 10.90 -38.09
N ILE A 365 13.36 11.50 -38.78
CA ILE A 365 12.19 10.80 -39.31
C ILE A 365 12.67 9.91 -40.46
N ARG A 366 12.30 8.62 -40.42
CA ARG A 366 12.63 7.61 -41.43
C ARG A 366 11.36 6.97 -41.97
N THR A 367 11.43 6.44 -43.19
CA THR A 367 10.37 5.64 -43.80
C THR A 367 10.20 4.29 -43.10
N GLY A 368 8.96 3.81 -43.08
CA GLY A 368 8.54 2.62 -42.33
C GLY A 368 8.01 2.99 -40.95
N GLY A 369 6.69 2.86 -40.75
CA GLY A 369 6.03 3.04 -39.45
C GLY A 369 5.70 1.69 -38.82
N THR A 370 4.51 1.16 -39.12
CA THR A 370 4.06 -0.10 -38.52
C THR A 370 5.07 -1.24 -38.73
N TYR A 371 5.36 -2.01 -37.67
CA TYR A 371 6.36 -3.08 -37.58
C TYR A 371 7.84 -2.69 -37.77
N HIS A 372 8.15 -1.44 -38.08
CA HIS A 372 9.51 -0.93 -38.17
C HIS A 372 9.97 -0.40 -36.81
N TYR A 373 11.20 -0.73 -36.42
CA TYR A 373 11.78 -0.28 -35.16
C TYR A 373 13.23 0.13 -35.35
N CYS A 374 13.73 1.01 -34.47
CA CYS A 374 15.12 1.42 -34.48
C CYS A 374 16.05 0.34 -33.89
N CYS A 375 17.18 0.11 -34.56
CA CYS A 375 18.37 -0.56 -34.06
C CYS A 375 19.54 0.41 -34.19
N GLY A 376 19.91 1.09 -33.11
CA GLY A 376 20.75 2.28 -33.19
C GLY A 376 20.06 3.34 -34.05
N THR A 377 20.77 3.85 -35.08
CA THR A 377 20.25 4.80 -36.06
C THR A 377 19.49 4.16 -37.22
N GLN A 378 19.58 2.83 -37.41
CA GLN A 378 18.93 2.13 -38.53
C GLN A 378 17.50 1.69 -38.18
N THR A 379 16.62 1.62 -39.17
CA THR A 379 15.32 0.95 -39.07
C THR A 379 15.45 -0.53 -39.44
N TYR A 380 14.65 -1.40 -38.83
CA TYR A 380 14.53 -2.81 -39.22
C TYR A 380 13.09 -3.30 -39.12
N HIS A 381 12.72 -4.23 -40.00
CA HIS A 381 11.39 -4.82 -40.01
C HIS A 381 11.33 -5.98 -39.00
N SER A 382 10.53 -5.84 -37.95
CA SER A 382 10.53 -6.77 -36.81
C SER A 382 10.15 -8.21 -37.10
N ARG A 383 9.51 -8.52 -38.24
CA ARG A 383 9.14 -9.91 -38.58
C ARG A 383 10.35 -10.70 -39.10
N THR A 384 11.07 -10.14 -40.06
CA THR A 384 12.21 -10.77 -40.75
C THR A 384 13.54 -10.50 -40.04
N GLN A 385 13.72 -9.30 -39.51
CA GLN A 385 14.98 -8.85 -38.93
C GLN A 385 14.92 -8.76 -37.39
N GLY A 386 16.10 -8.84 -36.77
CA GLY A 386 16.32 -8.57 -35.36
C GLY A 386 17.39 -7.50 -35.15
N CYS A 387 17.52 -7.04 -33.90
CA CYS A 387 18.56 -6.09 -33.50
C CYS A 387 19.54 -6.74 -32.51
N CYS A 388 20.83 -6.76 -32.89
CA CYS A 388 21.94 -7.31 -32.12
C CYS A 388 22.99 -6.21 -31.88
N GLY A 389 23.15 -5.78 -30.63
CA GLY A 389 23.87 -4.54 -30.33
C GLY A 389 23.17 -3.35 -31.00
N SER A 390 23.85 -2.75 -31.98
CA SER A 390 23.34 -1.68 -32.85
C SER A 390 23.26 -2.09 -34.33
N ARG A 391 23.44 -3.38 -34.65
CA ARG A 391 23.34 -3.90 -36.03
C ARG A 391 22.06 -4.72 -36.20
N THR A 392 21.45 -4.57 -37.37
CA THR A 392 20.34 -5.41 -37.82
C THR A 392 20.89 -6.78 -38.25
N TYR A 393 20.08 -7.83 -38.13
CA TYR A 393 20.45 -9.19 -38.54
C TYR A 393 19.20 -9.94 -39.04
N ASN A 394 19.38 -10.92 -39.93
CA ASN A 394 18.29 -11.73 -40.46
C ASN A 394 18.00 -12.93 -39.53
N LYS A 395 16.77 -13.04 -39.05
CA LYS A 395 16.38 -14.12 -38.11
C LYS A 395 16.30 -15.50 -38.75
N THR A 396 16.24 -15.60 -40.08
CA THR A 396 16.14 -16.91 -40.75
C THR A 396 17.50 -17.60 -40.91
N THR A 397 18.59 -16.83 -41.00
CA THR A 397 19.97 -17.32 -41.22
C THR A 397 20.92 -17.06 -40.06
N GLU A 398 20.57 -16.12 -39.16
CA GLU A 398 21.47 -15.65 -38.10
C GLU A 398 20.76 -15.63 -36.73
N THR A 399 21.54 -15.69 -35.66
CA THR A 399 21.05 -15.51 -34.29
C THR A 399 22.00 -14.63 -33.47
N CYS A 400 21.44 -13.89 -32.51
CA CYS A 400 22.19 -12.95 -31.69
C CYS A 400 22.60 -13.57 -30.34
N CYS A 401 23.85 -14.06 -30.25
CA CYS A 401 24.41 -14.56 -28.99
C CYS A 401 25.34 -13.54 -28.35
N LEU A 402 25.00 -13.13 -27.12
CA LEU A 402 25.78 -12.18 -26.31
C LEU A 402 26.10 -10.83 -27.01
N GLY A 403 25.22 -10.38 -27.90
CA GLY A 403 25.42 -9.13 -28.66
C GLY A 403 26.26 -9.29 -29.93
N LYS A 404 26.74 -10.50 -30.23
CA LYS A 404 27.37 -10.84 -31.52
C LYS A 404 26.37 -11.59 -32.40
N ILE A 405 26.30 -11.21 -33.67
CA ILE A 405 25.57 -11.95 -34.70
C ILE A 405 26.37 -13.23 -35.00
N LYS A 406 25.70 -14.37 -35.12
CA LYS A 406 26.29 -15.67 -35.41
C LYS A 406 25.42 -16.44 -36.41
N PRO A 407 25.98 -17.39 -37.17
CA PRO A 407 25.18 -18.35 -37.93
C PRO A 407 24.14 -19.06 -37.05
N GLY A 408 22.97 -19.34 -37.62
CA GLY A 408 21.88 -20.01 -36.94
C GLY A 408 20.63 -20.01 -37.81
N GLY A 409 19.50 -19.61 -37.23
CA GLY A 409 18.24 -19.46 -37.95
C GLY A 409 17.05 -19.44 -37.00
N THR A 410 15.84 -19.56 -37.55
CA THR A 410 14.56 -19.35 -36.83
C THR A 410 14.41 -20.20 -35.56
N TYR A 411 15.00 -21.40 -35.55
CA TYR A 411 14.95 -22.35 -34.42
C TYR A 411 16.20 -22.35 -33.54
N TYR A 412 17.15 -21.44 -33.76
CA TYR A 412 18.35 -21.34 -32.94
C TYR A 412 18.12 -20.46 -31.70
N ARG A 413 18.62 -20.94 -30.56
CA ARG A 413 18.72 -20.21 -29.30
C ARG A 413 20.17 -20.21 -28.83
N CYS A 414 20.52 -19.33 -27.91
CA CYS A 414 21.86 -19.26 -27.35
C CYS A 414 21.93 -19.96 -25.98
N CYS A 415 22.78 -20.98 -25.86
CA CYS A 415 23.23 -21.50 -24.59
C CYS A 415 24.51 -20.75 -24.22
N ASP A 416 24.35 -19.71 -23.40
CA ASP A 416 25.32 -18.64 -23.18
C ASP A 416 25.87 -18.04 -24.49
N ASN A 417 27.04 -18.48 -25.00
CA ASN A 417 27.61 -17.99 -26.26
C ASN A 417 27.52 -19.00 -27.43
N LYS A 418 27.01 -20.21 -27.22
CA LYS A 418 26.87 -21.23 -28.28
C LYS A 418 25.44 -21.21 -28.84
N PRO A 419 25.25 -20.93 -30.14
CA PRO A 419 23.95 -21.13 -30.78
C PRO A 419 23.65 -22.63 -30.87
N TYR A 420 22.41 -23.03 -30.60
CA TYR A 420 21.92 -24.41 -30.70
C TYR A 420 20.48 -24.44 -31.22
N ASP A 421 20.11 -25.45 -31.98
CA ASP A 421 18.73 -25.66 -32.39
C ASP A 421 17.92 -26.25 -31.21
N TYR A 422 16.89 -25.55 -30.75
CA TYR A 422 16.11 -26.01 -29.59
C TYR A 422 15.16 -27.17 -29.90
N ARG A 423 15.03 -27.56 -31.18
CA ARG A 423 14.22 -28.72 -31.61
C ARG A 423 14.92 -30.05 -31.31
N THR A 424 16.25 -30.07 -31.26
CA THR A 424 17.08 -31.28 -31.08
C THR A 424 17.97 -31.22 -29.83
N LEU A 425 18.36 -30.01 -29.41
CA LEU A 425 19.30 -29.78 -28.32
C LEU A 425 18.68 -28.91 -27.21
N SER A 426 19.14 -29.10 -25.99
CA SER A 426 18.66 -28.39 -24.79
C SER A 426 19.81 -27.77 -24.01
N CYS A 427 19.53 -26.67 -23.30
CA CYS A 427 20.52 -25.94 -22.52
C CYS A 427 20.25 -26.05 -21.01
N CYS A 428 21.02 -26.89 -20.31
CA CYS A 428 20.94 -27.03 -18.85
C CYS A 428 22.20 -26.51 -18.17
N LEU A 429 22.03 -25.51 -17.29
CA LEU A 429 23.12 -24.84 -16.56
C LEU A 429 24.32 -24.41 -17.46
N GLY A 430 24.02 -23.89 -18.66
CA GLY A 430 25.04 -23.40 -19.61
C GLY A 430 25.67 -24.48 -20.50
N LYS A 431 25.30 -25.76 -20.32
CA LYS A 431 25.72 -26.85 -21.23
C LYS A 431 24.62 -27.15 -22.25
N VAL A 432 25.01 -27.19 -23.53
CA VAL A 432 24.20 -27.76 -24.61
C VAL A 432 24.30 -29.28 -24.50
N MET A 433 23.16 -29.97 -24.54
CA MET A 433 23.04 -31.42 -24.41
C MET A 433 21.94 -31.94 -25.35
N PRO A 434 21.90 -33.24 -25.69
CA PRO A 434 20.76 -33.83 -26.38
C PRO A 434 19.45 -33.55 -25.65
N GLY A 435 18.40 -33.19 -26.41
CA GLY A 435 17.06 -32.99 -25.87
C GLY A 435 16.27 -31.98 -26.68
N GLY A 436 15.26 -32.43 -27.43
CA GLY A 436 14.37 -31.56 -28.20
C GLY A 436 13.29 -30.83 -27.38
N THR A 437 12.30 -30.28 -28.09
CA THR A 437 11.27 -29.33 -27.61
C THR A 437 10.60 -29.63 -26.25
N TYR A 438 10.46 -30.89 -25.86
CA TYR A 438 9.81 -31.32 -24.61
C TYR A 438 10.77 -31.56 -23.43
N HIS A 439 12.05 -31.24 -23.58
CA HIS A 439 13.06 -31.47 -22.54
C HIS A 439 13.18 -30.28 -21.59
N TYR A 440 13.14 -30.59 -20.30
CA TYR A 440 13.28 -29.64 -19.19
C TYR A 440 14.49 -30.03 -18.35
N CYS A 441 15.06 -29.08 -17.62
CA CYS A 441 16.25 -29.32 -16.82
C CYS A 441 15.89 -29.68 -15.38
N CYS A 442 16.22 -30.90 -14.95
CA CYS A 442 16.31 -31.24 -13.53
C CYS A 442 17.78 -31.04 -13.13
N ARG A 443 18.10 -29.84 -12.63
CA ARG A 443 19.46 -29.39 -12.29
C ARG A 443 20.43 -29.48 -13.48
N LYS A 444 21.32 -30.47 -13.51
CA LYS A 444 22.34 -30.66 -14.58
C LYS A 444 21.88 -31.56 -15.72
N GLN A 445 20.79 -32.31 -15.55
CA GLN A 445 20.29 -33.28 -16.53
C GLN A 445 19.05 -32.75 -17.24
N ALA A 446 18.93 -33.05 -18.53
CA ALA A 446 17.71 -32.84 -19.29
C ALA A 446 16.80 -34.07 -19.15
N TYR A 447 15.50 -33.87 -18.95
CA TYR A 447 14.50 -34.94 -18.93
C TYR A 447 13.34 -34.58 -19.86
N ASN A 448 12.78 -35.58 -20.54
CA ASN A 448 11.58 -35.39 -21.36
C ASN A 448 10.36 -35.29 -20.45
N SER A 449 9.71 -34.12 -20.41
CA SER A 449 8.52 -33.85 -19.59
C SER A 449 7.29 -34.71 -19.91
N ARG A 450 7.26 -35.39 -21.06
CA ARG A 450 6.17 -36.31 -21.44
C ARG A 450 6.24 -37.67 -20.73
N THR A 451 7.44 -38.05 -20.29
CA THR A 451 7.72 -39.34 -19.63
C THR A 451 8.22 -39.17 -18.20
N HIS A 452 8.99 -38.12 -17.92
CA HIS A 452 9.63 -37.92 -16.61
C HIS A 452 9.21 -36.61 -15.94
N GLY A 453 9.35 -36.57 -14.62
CA GLY A 453 9.20 -35.40 -13.75
C GLY A 453 10.47 -35.12 -12.95
N CYS A 454 10.49 -34.02 -12.20
CA CYS A 454 11.60 -33.63 -11.34
C CYS A 454 11.11 -33.35 -9.92
N CYS A 455 11.60 -34.10 -8.92
CA CYS A 455 11.23 -33.99 -7.51
C CYS A 455 12.51 -33.78 -6.69
N LYS A 456 12.65 -32.66 -5.97
CA LYS A 456 13.83 -32.36 -5.13
C LYS A 456 15.19 -32.56 -5.85
N ASN A 457 15.25 -32.28 -7.15
CA ASN A 457 16.40 -32.49 -8.08
C ASN A 457 16.64 -33.93 -8.57
N GLN A 458 15.76 -34.89 -8.25
CA GLN A 458 15.77 -36.24 -8.83
C GLN A 458 14.79 -36.31 -10.01
N ILE A 459 15.26 -36.85 -11.15
CA ILE A 459 14.39 -37.22 -12.26
C ILE A 459 13.67 -38.52 -11.89
N TYR A 460 12.37 -38.58 -12.11
CA TYR A 460 11.56 -39.79 -11.88
C TYR A 460 10.63 -40.05 -13.08
N ASP A 461 10.31 -41.31 -13.34
CA ASP A 461 9.35 -41.69 -14.38
C ASP A 461 7.91 -41.43 -13.90
N THR A 462 7.15 -40.62 -14.64
CA THR A 462 5.75 -40.26 -14.35
C THR A 462 4.75 -41.38 -14.63
N THR A 463 5.14 -42.45 -15.32
CA THR A 463 4.31 -43.64 -15.51
C THR A 463 4.17 -44.43 -14.22
N ASN A 464 5.23 -44.44 -13.39
CA ASN A 464 5.34 -45.30 -12.20
C ASN A 464 5.47 -44.52 -10.88
N HIS A 465 5.84 -43.24 -10.91
CA HIS A 465 6.11 -42.44 -9.70
C HIS A 465 5.51 -41.03 -9.73
N THR A 466 5.25 -40.50 -8.54
CA THR A 466 4.67 -39.18 -8.27
C THR A 466 5.46 -38.46 -7.18
N CYS A 467 5.50 -37.13 -7.20
CA CYS A 467 6.21 -36.32 -6.20
C CYS A 467 5.27 -35.80 -5.10
N CYS A 468 5.36 -36.34 -3.89
CA CYS A 468 4.56 -35.92 -2.74
C CYS A 468 5.45 -35.35 -1.61
N LYS A 469 5.17 -34.11 -1.16
CA LYS A 469 5.98 -33.38 -0.14
C LYS A 469 7.50 -33.49 -0.36
N ASN A 470 7.94 -33.32 -1.62
CA ASN A 470 9.35 -33.41 -2.05
C ASN A 470 9.99 -34.81 -1.96
N GLN A 471 9.18 -35.87 -1.91
CA GLN A 471 9.62 -37.26 -2.02
C GLN A 471 9.03 -37.90 -3.28
N VAL A 472 9.86 -38.66 -4.01
CA VAL A 472 9.38 -39.54 -5.09
C VAL A 472 8.73 -40.76 -4.42
N VAL A 473 7.47 -41.01 -4.71
CA VAL A 473 6.69 -42.15 -4.18
C VAL A 473 6.07 -42.94 -5.35
N PRO A 474 5.77 -44.24 -5.19
CA PRO A 474 5.05 -45.00 -6.20
C PRO A 474 3.69 -44.38 -6.56
N GLY A 475 3.33 -44.43 -7.84
CA GLY A 475 2.06 -43.95 -8.37
C GLY A 475 2.23 -43.22 -9.71
N GLY A 476 1.59 -43.71 -10.76
CA GLY A 476 1.65 -43.14 -12.12
C GLY A 476 0.82 -41.87 -12.35
N LYS A 477 0.71 -41.46 -13.63
CA LYS A 477 0.04 -40.23 -14.11
C LYS A 477 -1.35 -39.93 -13.51
N SER A 478 -2.10 -40.96 -13.14
CA SER A 478 -3.42 -40.84 -12.49
C SER A 478 -3.36 -40.59 -10.98
N HIS A 479 -2.18 -40.39 -10.38
CA HIS A 479 -2.01 -40.21 -8.95
C HIS A 479 -1.86 -38.75 -8.54
N ARG A 480 -2.39 -38.41 -7.37
CA ARG A 480 -2.26 -37.12 -6.68
C ARG A 480 -1.81 -37.37 -5.24
N CYS A 481 -1.43 -36.31 -4.53
CA CYS A 481 -0.89 -36.42 -3.18
C CYS A 481 -1.92 -36.10 -2.11
N CYS A 482 -2.15 -37.03 -1.19
CA CYS A 482 -2.86 -36.82 0.07
C CYS A 482 -1.83 -36.82 1.20
N LYS A 483 -1.51 -35.64 1.74
CA LYS A 483 -0.37 -35.43 2.67
C LYS A 483 0.97 -35.91 2.10
N LYS A 484 1.44 -37.12 2.48
CA LYS A 484 2.68 -37.75 1.95
C LYS A 484 2.40 -38.92 0.99
N GLN A 485 1.17 -39.43 0.97
CA GLN A 485 0.77 -40.62 0.22
C GLN A 485 0.28 -40.25 -1.18
N ALA A 486 0.65 -41.03 -2.19
CA ALA A 486 0.04 -40.96 -3.51
C ALA A 486 -1.27 -41.76 -3.54
N TYR A 487 -2.31 -41.22 -4.16
CA TYR A 487 -3.60 -41.89 -4.37
C TYR A 487 -4.06 -41.69 -5.81
N ASN A 488 -4.67 -42.71 -6.42
CA ASN A 488 -5.19 -42.61 -7.78
C ASN A 488 -6.47 -41.76 -7.79
N TYR A 489 -6.44 -40.57 -8.40
CA TYR A 489 -7.59 -39.65 -8.40
C TYR A 489 -8.77 -40.12 -9.26
N VAL A 490 -8.59 -41.18 -10.07
CA VAL A 490 -9.65 -41.81 -10.87
C VAL A 490 -10.49 -42.78 -10.04
N THR A 491 -9.93 -43.32 -8.95
CA THR A 491 -10.62 -44.29 -8.06
C THR A 491 -10.77 -43.83 -6.61
N HIS A 492 -10.00 -42.84 -6.16
CA HIS A 492 -9.96 -42.36 -4.78
C HIS A 492 -9.93 -40.82 -4.70
N SER A 493 -10.27 -40.28 -3.53
CA SER A 493 -10.23 -38.84 -3.20
C SER A 493 -9.56 -38.61 -1.86
N CYS A 494 -9.07 -37.38 -1.63
CA CYS A 494 -8.42 -36.98 -0.39
C CYS A 494 -9.37 -36.08 0.42
N CYS A 495 -10.03 -36.65 1.44
CA CYS A 495 -11.00 -35.96 2.30
C CYS A 495 -10.43 -35.82 3.71
N LEU A 496 -10.39 -34.60 4.26
CA LEU A 496 -9.70 -34.26 5.53
C LEU A 496 -8.25 -34.81 5.66
N GLY A 497 -7.61 -35.06 4.51
CA GLY A 497 -6.28 -35.66 4.44
C GLY A 497 -6.24 -37.16 4.76
N GLN A 498 -7.34 -37.88 4.58
CA GLN A 498 -7.43 -39.33 4.46
C GLN A 498 -7.77 -39.70 3.02
N VAL A 499 -7.34 -40.88 2.55
CA VAL A 499 -7.66 -41.39 1.21
C VAL A 499 -8.95 -42.21 1.30
N SER A 500 -10.03 -41.73 0.71
CA SER A 500 -11.32 -42.43 0.60
C SER A 500 -11.48 -43.05 -0.79
N PRO A 501 -12.12 -44.22 -0.93
CA PRO A 501 -12.67 -44.67 -2.22
C PRO A 501 -13.61 -43.60 -2.78
N GLY A 502 -13.56 -43.39 -4.10
CA GLY A 502 -14.34 -42.39 -4.83
C GLY A 502 -13.45 -41.42 -5.62
N GLY A 503 -13.37 -41.59 -6.95
CA GLY A 503 -12.49 -40.81 -7.83
C GLY A 503 -13.03 -39.47 -8.34
N SER A 504 -12.64 -39.08 -9.55
CA SER A 504 -12.88 -37.76 -10.18
C SER A 504 -14.33 -37.26 -10.28
N LYS A 505 -15.32 -38.13 -10.04
CA LYS A 505 -16.75 -37.80 -9.95
C LYS A 505 -17.24 -37.62 -8.49
N HIS A 506 -16.33 -37.57 -7.52
CA HIS A 506 -16.67 -37.54 -6.09
C HIS A 506 -16.21 -36.25 -5.41
N ASN A 507 -17.04 -35.78 -4.48
CA ASN A 507 -16.76 -34.69 -3.55
C ASN A 507 -16.61 -35.26 -2.13
N CYS A 508 -16.17 -34.46 -1.17
CA CYS A 508 -16.05 -34.87 0.23
C CYS A 508 -17.29 -34.50 1.05
N CYS A 509 -17.72 -35.41 1.91
CA CYS A 509 -18.74 -35.25 2.94
C CYS A 509 -18.09 -35.72 4.26
N GLY A 510 -17.70 -34.78 5.12
CA GLY A 510 -16.72 -35.03 6.18
C GLY A 510 -15.46 -35.75 5.66
N ALA A 511 -15.16 -36.92 6.23
CA ALA A 511 -14.04 -37.79 5.85
C ALA A 511 -14.32 -38.74 4.66
N LYS A 512 -15.59 -38.91 4.26
CA LYS A 512 -16.00 -39.83 3.18
C LYS A 512 -16.06 -39.09 1.85
N ALA A 513 -15.77 -39.77 0.74
CA ALA A 513 -16.06 -39.26 -0.59
C ALA A 513 -17.42 -39.80 -1.10
N TYR A 514 -18.18 -38.96 -1.80
CA TYR A 514 -19.50 -39.30 -2.36
C TYR A 514 -19.60 -38.87 -3.83
N ASN A 515 -20.29 -39.64 -4.66
CA ASN A 515 -20.44 -39.37 -6.09
C ASN A 515 -21.47 -38.26 -6.32
N TYR A 516 -21.04 -37.03 -6.64
CA TYR A 516 -21.96 -35.89 -6.79
C TYR A 516 -22.99 -36.06 -7.93
N ARG A 517 -22.84 -37.08 -8.79
CA ARG A 517 -23.80 -37.40 -9.85
C ARG A 517 -24.91 -38.36 -9.42
N THR A 518 -24.75 -39.08 -8.31
CA THR A 518 -25.71 -40.10 -7.83
C THR A 518 -25.99 -40.01 -6.32
N GLN A 519 -25.36 -39.07 -5.63
CA GLN A 519 -25.41 -38.88 -4.19
C GLN A 519 -25.31 -37.38 -3.85
N SER A 520 -25.88 -36.97 -2.72
CA SER A 520 -25.76 -35.64 -2.14
C SER A 520 -25.26 -35.74 -0.69
N CYS A 521 -24.63 -34.67 -0.18
CA CYS A 521 -24.12 -34.58 1.19
C CYS A 521 -24.97 -33.59 1.99
N CYS A 522 -25.70 -34.08 3.00
CA CYS A 522 -26.57 -33.28 3.87
C CYS A 522 -26.19 -33.53 5.33
N LEU A 523 -25.78 -32.49 6.06
CA LEU A 523 -25.36 -32.58 7.48
C LEU A 523 -24.34 -33.74 7.73
N ASP A 524 -23.29 -33.78 6.91
CA ASP A 524 -22.25 -34.84 6.88
C ASP A 524 -22.74 -36.28 6.60
N GLN A 525 -24.02 -36.48 6.26
CA GLN A 525 -24.56 -37.73 5.76
C GLN A 525 -24.54 -37.80 4.23
N VAL A 526 -24.15 -38.96 3.69
CA VAL A 526 -24.17 -39.24 2.24
C VAL A 526 -25.48 -39.95 1.90
N LEU A 527 -26.29 -39.33 1.06
CA LEU A 527 -27.64 -39.77 0.72
C LEU A 527 -27.78 -39.98 -0.81
N PRO A 528 -28.68 -40.84 -1.28
CA PRO A 528 -28.99 -40.97 -2.71
C PRO A 528 -29.45 -39.63 -3.32
N GLY A 529 -29.03 -39.34 -4.54
CA GLY A 529 -29.32 -38.06 -5.19
C GLY A 529 -28.77 -37.99 -6.61
N GLY A 530 -28.40 -36.80 -7.06
CA GLY A 530 -27.75 -36.60 -8.34
C GLY A 530 -27.43 -35.13 -8.60
N SER A 531 -26.94 -34.80 -9.81
CA SER A 531 -26.46 -33.43 -10.13
C SER A 531 -27.48 -32.32 -9.85
N ASN A 532 -28.78 -32.64 -9.90
CA ASN A 532 -29.88 -31.74 -9.61
C ASN A 532 -30.50 -31.94 -8.21
N HIS A 533 -29.77 -32.49 -7.24
CA HIS A 533 -30.32 -32.80 -5.92
C HIS A 533 -29.66 -32.02 -4.79
N TYR A 534 -30.48 -31.28 -4.04
CA TYR A 534 -30.09 -30.37 -2.97
C TYR A 534 -30.63 -30.86 -1.63
N CYS A 535 -30.11 -30.32 -0.53
CA CYS A 535 -30.52 -30.68 0.83
C CYS A 535 -31.63 -29.76 1.34
N CYS A 536 -32.64 -30.36 1.97
CA CYS A 536 -33.73 -29.72 2.70
C CYS A 536 -33.72 -30.28 4.12
N GLY A 537 -32.89 -29.69 4.99
CA GLY A 537 -32.47 -30.34 6.24
C GLY A 537 -31.72 -31.64 5.95
N GLU A 538 -32.17 -32.74 6.54
CA GLU A 538 -31.64 -34.10 6.34
C GLU A 538 -32.13 -34.77 5.04
N LYS A 539 -33.13 -34.21 4.34
CA LYS A 539 -33.72 -34.83 3.15
C LYS A 539 -33.11 -34.29 1.86
N VAL A 540 -33.02 -35.15 0.85
CA VAL A 540 -32.58 -34.78 -0.51
C VAL A 540 -33.79 -34.50 -1.40
N TYR A 541 -33.77 -33.43 -2.18
CA TYR A 541 -34.82 -33.07 -3.14
C TYR A 541 -34.25 -32.62 -4.51
N ASN A 542 -35.01 -32.84 -5.58
CA ASN A 542 -34.60 -32.45 -6.94
C ASN A 542 -35.00 -30.99 -7.25
N TYR A 543 -34.04 -30.06 -7.37
CA TYR A 543 -34.33 -28.64 -7.61
C TYR A 543 -34.94 -28.31 -8.99
N ALA A 544 -34.90 -29.27 -9.92
CA ALA A 544 -35.53 -29.11 -11.23
C ALA A 544 -37.05 -29.34 -11.18
N THR A 545 -37.56 -30.02 -10.14
CA THR A 545 -38.99 -30.37 -10.00
C THR A 545 -39.61 -29.97 -8.67
N HIS A 546 -38.81 -29.73 -7.63
CA HIS A 546 -39.25 -29.40 -6.28
C HIS A 546 -38.42 -28.25 -5.68
N VAL A 547 -39.00 -27.57 -4.69
CA VAL A 547 -38.34 -26.54 -3.88
C VAL A 547 -38.46 -26.87 -2.39
N CYS A 548 -37.45 -26.50 -1.62
CA CYS A 548 -37.43 -26.62 -0.16
C CYS A 548 -37.97 -25.33 0.49
N CYS A 549 -39.02 -25.47 1.30
CA CYS A 549 -39.64 -24.38 2.06
C CYS A 549 -39.18 -24.38 3.53
N PRO A 550 -39.49 -23.33 4.31
CA PRO A 550 -39.23 -23.30 5.74
C PRO A 550 -39.76 -24.56 6.46
N ILE A 551 -39.10 -24.95 7.55
CA ILE A 551 -39.40 -26.19 8.30
C ILE A 551 -39.08 -27.48 7.49
N GLY A 552 -38.33 -27.38 6.38
CA GLY A 552 -37.83 -28.54 5.64
C GLY A 552 -38.87 -29.24 4.76
N GLN A 553 -39.96 -28.55 4.42
CA GLN A 553 -41.01 -29.07 3.57
C GLN A 553 -40.57 -29.06 2.10
N ILE A 554 -40.61 -30.22 1.44
CA ILE A 554 -40.33 -30.36 0.01
C ILE A 554 -41.66 -30.33 -0.76
N VAL A 555 -41.77 -29.44 -1.74
CA VAL A 555 -43.02 -29.19 -2.48
C VAL A 555 -42.75 -29.01 -3.99
N PRO A 556 -43.73 -29.30 -4.88
CA PRO A 556 -43.55 -29.15 -6.32
C PRO A 556 -43.24 -27.71 -6.75
N GLY A 557 -42.27 -27.58 -7.66
CA GLY A 557 -41.80 -26.31 -8.20
C GLY A 557 -40.36 -26.42 -8.68
N GLY A 558 -40.12 -26.23 -9.98
CA GLY A 558 -38.78 -26.31 -10.57
C GLY A 558 -37.88 -25.10 -10.30
N GLN A 559 -36.86 -24.90 -11.14
CA GLN A 559 -35.77 -23.93 -10.89
C GLN A 559 -36.25 -22.48 -10.60
N SER A 560 -37.31 -22.05 -11.30
CA SER A 560 -37.93 -20.73 -11.16
C SER A 560 -38.93 -20.62 -10.01
N TYR A 561 -39.13 -21.67 -9.21
CA TYR A 561 -40.08 -21.65 -8.11
C TYR A 561 -39.41 -21.29 -6.78
N ARG A 562 -40.16 -20.56 -5.94
CA ARG A 562 -39.78 -20.19 -4.58
C ARG A 562 -40.98 -20.36 -3.65
N CYS A 563 -40.71 -20.40 -2.36
CA CYS A 563 -41.73 -20.56 -1.33
C CYS A 563 -42.27 -19.20 -0.86
N CYS A 564 -43.58 -19.15 -0.64
CA CYS A 564 -44.31 -18.06 -0.03
C CYS A 564 -45.10 -18.62 1.16
N GLY A 565 -44.49 -18.59 2.35
CA GLY A 565 -44.97 -19.41 3.47
C GLY A 565 -44.95 -20.89 3.08
N ALA A 566 -46.13 -21.53 3.11
CA ALA A 566 -46.34 -22.93 2.75
C ALA A 566 -46.68 -23.17 1.26
N GLN A 567 -46.85 -22.12 0.45
CA GLN A 567 -47.19 -22.23 -0.99
C GLN A 567 -45.97 -22.02 -1.88
N THR A 568 -45.99 -22.57 -3.11
CA THR A 568 -44.96 -22.28 -4.13
C THR A 568 -45.46 -21.31 -5.19
N TYR A 569 -44.54 -20.51 -5.74
CA TYR A 569 -44.83 -19.58 -6.83
C TYR A 569 -43.67 -19.48 -7.82
N ASN A 570 -43.99 -19.21 -9.09
CA ASN A 570 -43.00 -19.03 -10.16
C ASN A 570 -42.50 -17.56 -10.20
N THR A 571 -41.21 -17.34 -9.93
CA THR A 571 -40.57 -16.02 -9.89
C THR A 571 -40.47 -15.31 -11.25
N THR A 572 -40.81 -15.97 -12.37
CA THR A 572 -40.85 -15.28 -13.68
C THR A 572 -42.15 -14.53 -13.94
N SER A 573 -43.23 -14.85 -13.22
CA SER A 573 -44.58 -14.29 -13.41
C SER A 573 -45.26 -13.85 -12.11
N LEU A 574 -44.81 -14.34 -10.96
CA LEU A 574 -45.38 -14.09 -9.65
C LEU A 574 -44.31 -13.64 -8.65
N THR A 575 -44.71 -12.90 -7.62
CA THR A 575 -43.87 -12.38 -6.53
C THR A 575 -44.55 -12.62 -5.17
N CYS A 576 -43.79 -13.04 -4.15
CA CYS A 576 -44.32 -13.32 -2.81
C CYS A 576 -44.17 -12.13 -1.85
N CYS A 577 -45.30 -11.58 -1.38
CA CYS A 577 -45.35 -10.43 -0.48
C CYS A 577 -46.19 -10.75 0.76
N GLY A 578 -45.64 -10.56 1.96
CA GLY A 578 -46.37 -10.80 3.21
C GLY A 578 -46.96 -12.21 3.38
N GLY A 579 -46.41 -13.23 2.70
CA GLY A 579 -46.97 -14.59 2.67
C GLY A 579 -48.05 -14.83 1.60
N LYS A 580 -48.38 -13.83 0.77
CA LYS A 580 -49.30 -13.92 -0.37
C LYS A 580 -48.55 -13.93 -1.70
N VAL A 581 -49.05 -14.69 -2.67
CA VAL A 581 -48.52 -14.73 -4.03
C VAL A 581 -49.29 -13.71 -4.89
N LEU A 582 -48.56 -12.78 -5.53
CA LEU A 582 -49.10 -11.68 -6.32
C LEU A 582 -48.52 -11.68 -7.75
N PRO A 583 -49.18 -11.06 -8.74
CA PRO A 583 -48.61 -10.85 -10.07
C PRO A 583 -47.31 -10.04 -10.02
N GLY A 584 -46.28 -10.47 -10.74
CA GLY A 584 -45.02 -9.71 -10.86
C GLY A 584 -43.90 -10.52 -11.48
N GLY A 585 -43.26 -9.99 -12.53
CA GLY A 585 -42.18 -10.68 -13.25
C GLY A 585 -40.83 -10.69 -12.53
N ALA A 586 -39.78 -11.20 -13.20
CA ALA A 586 -38.44 -11.35 -12.63
C ALA A 586 -37.76 -10.06 -12.10
N TYR A 587 -38.28 -8.88 -12.48
CA TYR A 587 -37.82 -7.57 -12.00
C TYR A 587 -38.76 -6.93 -10.96
N HIS A 588 -39.79 -7.64 -10.52
CA HIS A 588 -40.73 -7.15 -9.53
C HIS A 588 -40.26 -7.49 -8.11
N ARG A 589 -40.54 -6.57 -7.18
CA ARG A 589 -40.34 -6.75 -5.74
C ARG A 589 -41.60 -6.34 -5.01
N CYS A 590 -41.71 -6.73 -3.76
CA CYS A 590 -42.84 -6.37 -2.92
C CYS A 590 -42.81 -4.93 -2.48
N CYS A 591 -43.98 -4.31 -2.52
CA CYS A 591 -44.23 -3.08 -1.80
C CYS A 591 -45.33 -3.28 -0.76
N GLY A 592 -44.95 -3.23 0.51
CA GLY A 592 -45.78 -3.71 1.61
C GLY A 592 -46.09 -5.22 1.49
N THR A 593 -47.27 -5.61 1.96
CA THR A 593 -47.73 -7.00 1.99
C THR A 593 -48.65 -7.39 0.83
N ASN A 594 -49.28 -6.42 0.15
CA ASN A 594 -50.34 -6.66 -0.83
C ASN A 594 -50.05 -6.08 -2.24
N SER A 595 -48.86 -5.53 -2.52
CA SER A 595 -48.54 -4.98 -3.84
C SER A 595 -47.13 -5.31 -4.35
N THR A 596 -46.91 -5.18 -5.66
CA THR A 596 -45.64 -5.44 -6.34
C THR A 596 -45.24 -4.22 -7.19
N PHE A 597 -43.94 -4.03 -7.43
CA PHE A 597 -43.41 -2.92 -8.24
C PHE A 597 -42.17 -3.35 -9.03
N ASP A 598 -41.97 -2.80 -10.23
CA ASP A 598 -40.75 -3.05 -11.03
C ASP A 598 -39.61 -2.14 -10.55
N TYR A 599 -38.57 -2.72 -9.94
CA TYR A 599 -37.50 -1.93 -9.33
C TYR A 599 -36.63 -1.16 -10.36
N ARG A 600 -36.80 -1.41 -11.66
CA ARG A 600 -36.08 -0.71 -12.75
C ARG A 600 -36.74 0.63 -13.14
N THR A 601 -37.98 0.84 -12.75
CA THR A 601 -38.77 2.03 -13.13
C THR A 601 -39.47 2.68 -11.93
N GLN A 602 -39.69 1.93 -10.86
CA GLN A 602 -40.43 2.33 -9.67
C GLN A 602 -39.59 2.13 -8.39
N THR A 603 -40.06 2.70 -7.28
CA THR A 603 -39.49 2.55 -5.94
C THR A 603 -40.63 2.45 -4.92
N CYS A 604 -40.51 1.55 -3.95
CA CYS A 604 -41.55 1.34 -2.94
C CYS A 604 -41.34 2.22 -1.71
N CYS A 605 -42.26 3.17 -1.47
CA CYS A 605 -42.25 4.05 -0.29
C CYS A 605 -43.60 4.00 0.43
N GLY A 606 -43.61 3.90 1.77
CA GLY A 606 -44.84 3.83 2.57
C GLY A 606 -45.77 2.64 2.27
N GLY A 607 -45.32 1.62 1.54
CA GLY A 607 -46.17 0.52 1.07
C GLY A 607 -46.80 0.73 -0.31
N GLU A 608 -46.52 1.87 -0.98
CA GLU A 608 -46.96 2.16 -2.35
C GLU A 608 -45.81 2.26 -3.37
N SER A 609 -46.06 1.82 -4.60
CA SER A 609 -45.12 1.96 -5.71
C SER A 609 -45.14 3.39 -6.28
N LYS A 610 -44.01 4.10 -6.24
CA LYS A 610 -43.85 5.44 -6.83
C LYS A 610 -42.93 5.40 -8.07
N PRO A 611 -43.14 6.23 -9.11
CA PRO A 611 -42.21 6.32 -10.25
C PRO A 611 -40.84 6.87 -9.83
N GLY A 612 -39.75 6.39 -10.45
CA GLY A 612 -38.40 6.98 -10.26
C GLY A 612 -37.24 6.00 -10.01
N GLY A 613 -37.35 4.74 -10.45
CA GLY A 613 -36.37 3.67 -10.20
C GLY A 613 -35.01 3.82 -10.90
N GLN A 614 -34.23 4.83 -10.55
CA GLN A 614 -32.78 4.83 -10.78
C GLN A 614 -32.07 4.11 -9.62
N ASP A 615 -30.83 3.63 -9.85
CA ASP A 615 -29.97 2.91 -8.88
C ASP A 615 -29.68 3.63 -7.53
N HIS A 616 -30.28 4.79 -7.30
CA HIS A 616 -30.04 5.66 -6.15
C HIS A 616 -31.32 6.21 -5.49
N ALA A 617 -32.49 5.64 -5.76
CA ALA A 617 -33.73 5.97 -5.06
C ALA A 617 -33.83 5.24 -3.70
N HIS A 618 -34.12 5.97 -2.63
CA HIS A 618 -34.49 5.48 -1.29
C HIS A 618 -35.76 6.21 -0.84
N CYS A 619 -36.39 5.78 0.25
CA CYS A 619 -37.64 6.37 0.73
C CYS A 619 -37.50 7.09 2.07
N CYS A 620 -38.20 8.20 2.21
CA CYS A 620 -38.48 8.88 3.47
C CYS A 620 -40.00 8.95 3.62
N GLY A 621 -40.55 8.32 4.66
CA GLY A 621 -41.98 8.04 4.75
C GLY A 621 -42.54 7.44 3.45
N THR A 622 -43.46 8.18 2.82
CA THR A 622 -44.14 7.83 1.57
C THR A 622 -43.46 8.34 0.30
N GLN A 623 -42.36 9.12 0.40
CA GLN A 623 -41.73 9.80 -0.73
C GLN A 623 -40.34 9.25 -1.12
N PRO A 624 -40.06 9.06 -2.42
CA PRO A 624 -38.75 8.67 -2.91
C PRO A 624 -37.78 9.86 -3.01
N TYR A 625 -36.52 9.66 -2.62
CA TYR A 625 -35.44 10.63 -2.73
C TYR A 625 -34.13 10.01 -3.23
N ASN A 626 -33.26 10.82 -3.82
CA ASN A 626 -31.94 10.37 -4.24
C ASN A 626 -30.96 10.33 -3.04
N TYR A 627 -30.55 9.14 -2.60
CA TYR A 627 -29.75 8.98 -1.38
C TYR A 627 -28.33 9.56 -1.47
N ARG A 628 -27.82 9.83 -2.68
CA ARG A 628 -26.49 10.47 -2.87
C ARG A 628 -26.52 11.95 -2.53
N THR A 629 -27.65 12.63 -2.73
CA THR A 629 -27.78 14.09 -2.57
C THR A 629 -28.61 14.46 -1.35
N HIS A 630 -29.63 13.67 -1.03
CA HIS A 630 -30.56 13.92 0.08
C HIS A 630 -30.47 12.81 1.14
N GLY A 631 -30.98 13.12 2.33
CA GLY A 631 -31.19 12.21 3.44
C GLY A 631 -32.65 12.26 3.90
N CYS A 632 -33.00 11.33 4.77
CA CYS A 632 -34.30 11.28 5.43
C CYS A 632 -34.13 11.61 6.91
N CYS A 633 -35.03 12.42 7.47
CA CYS A 633 -35.09 12.68 8.90
C CYS A 633 -36.54 12.76 9.36
N GLY A 634 -36.96 11.84 10.25
CA GLY A 634 -38.40 11.60 10.41
C GLY A 634 -38.99 11.18 9.06
N ASP A 635 -39.96 11.95 8.57
CA ASP A 635 -40.53 11.81 7.23
C ASP A 635 -40.02 12.88 6.23
N ASP A 636 -39.15 13.81 6.65
CA ASP A 636 -38.65 14.92 5.83
C ASP A 636 -37.40 14.56 5.01
N ILE A 637 -37.45 14.88 3.71
CA ILE A 637 -36.33 14.76 2.78
C ILE A 637 -35.47 16.03 2.84
N TYR A 638 -34.25 15.91 3.36
CA TYR A 638 -33.32 17.05 3.51
C TYR A 638 -32.07 16.92 2.64
N ASN A 639 -31.46 18.05 2.27
CA ASN A 639 -30.21 18.05 1.50
C ASN A 639 -28.99 17.85 2.42
N LYS A 640 -28.26 16.74 2.23
CA LYS A 640 -27.09 16.35 3.06
C LYS A 640 -25.93 17.33 3.04
N SER A 641 -25.88 18.22 2.05
CA SER A 641 -24.84 19.26 1.97
C SER A 641 -25.13 20.47 2.85
N THR A 642 -26.39 20.69 3.25
CA THR A 642 -26.83 21.87 4.00
C THR A 642 -27.42 21.56 5.38
N HIS A 643 -28.02 20.39 5.58
CA HIS A 643 -28.69 19.99 6.84
C HIS A 643 -28.18 18.64 7.35
N SER A 644 -28.39 18.36 8.64
CA SER A 644 -28.19 17.05 9.29
C SER A 644 -29.43 16.65 10.08
N CYS A 645 -29.64 15.34 10.24
CA CYS A 645 -30.76 14.79 10.98
C CYS A 645 -30.42 14.58 12.46
N CYS A 646 -31.07 15.30 13.37
CA CYS A 646 -30.85 15.22 14.81
C CYS A 646 -32.20 15.09 15.54
N ASP A 647 -32.36 14.07 16.39
CA ASP A 647 -33.62 13.71 17.08
C ASP A 647 -34.88 13.86 16.20
N GLY A 648 -34.84 13.26 15.01
CA GLY A 648 -35.96 13.27 14.05
C GLY A 648 -36.13 14.57 13.25
N ASN A 649 -35.38 15.63 13.54
CA ASN A 649 -35.51 16.94 12.90
C ASN A 649 -34.36 17.25 11.92
N ALA A 650 -34.69 17.75 10.72
CA ALA A 650 -33.74 18.15 9.69
C ALA A 650 -33.16 19.56 9.95
N LEU A 651 -32.12 19.65 10.78
CA LEU A 651 -31.57 20.93 11.25
C LEU A 651 -30.44 21.47 10.36
N PRO A 652 -30.25 22.81 10.28
CA PRO A 652 -29.13 23.41 9.56
C PRO A 652 -27.76 22.91 10.06
N GLY A 653 -26.87 22.63 9.12
CA GLY A 653 -25.54 22.09 9.38
C GLY A 653 -25.33 20.73 8.70
N GLY A 654 -24.94 20.74 7.42
CA GLY A 654 -24.64 19.53 6.65
C GLY A 654 -23.25 18.93 6.94
N LEU A 655 -22.65 18.29 5.93
CA LEU A 655 -21.29 17.72 5.94
C LEU A 655 -20.28 18.51 6.80
N GLY A 656 -20.02 18.03 8.02
CA GLY A 656 -19.19 18.72 9.02
C GLY A 656 -19.79 18.72 10.43
N HIS A 657 -21.11 18.53 10.54
CA HIS A 657 -21.83 18.60 11.81
C HIS A 657 -22.23 17.21 12.32
N GLY A 658 -22.41 17.10 13.63
CA GLY A 658 -22.98 15.96 14.34
C GLY A 658 -24.16 16.40 15.21
N CYS A 659 -24.79 15.46 15.90
CA CYS A 659 -25.99 15.70 16.70
C CYS A 659 -25.71 15.51 18.19
N CYS A 660 -26.19 16.45 19.00
CA CYS A 660 -26.15 16.39 20.46
C CYS A 660 -27.57 16.55 20.98
N GLY A 661 -28.31 15.44 21.02
CA GLY A 661 -29.78 15.48 21.04
C GLY A 661 -30.31 16.28 19.85
N ALA A 662 -31.37 17.05 20.07
CA ALA A 662 -32.05 17.91 19.10
C ALA A 662 -31.28 19.16 18.65
N GLN A 663 -29.94 19.15 18.70
CA GLN A 663 -29.10 20.25 18.23
C GLN A 663 -27.96 19.75 17.33
N THR A 664 -27.69 20.48 16.23
CA THR A 664 -26.49 20.32 15.42
C THR A 664 -25.29 21.00 16.07
N TYR A 665 -24.15 20.34 16.05
CA TYR A 665 -22.86 20.90 16.48
C TYR A 665 -21.79 20.64 15.43
N ASP A 666 -20.84 21.55 15.23
CA ASP A 666 -19.71 21.30 14.34
C ASP A 666 -18.75 20.33 15.01
N TYR A 667 -18.74 19.07 14.55
CA TYR A 667 -17.87 18.05 15.17
C TYR A 667 -16.39 18.36 15.00
N ASN A 668 -15.99 19.32 14.15
CA ASN A 668 -14.59 19.69 13.99
C ASN A 668 -14.10 20.63 15.10
N THR A 669 -15.00 21.39 15.73
CA THR A 669 -14.69 22.38 16.77
C THR A 669 -15.33 22.06 18.13
N GLN A 670 -16.37 21.24 18.17
CA GLN A 670 -17.18 20.92 19.35
C GLN A 670 -17.32 19.40 19.55
N SER A 671 -17.67 18.97 20.76
CA SER A 671 -18.01 17.60 21.14
C SER A 671 -19.31 17.58 21.94
N CYS A 672 -20.08 16.50 21.80
CA CYS A 672 -21.23 16.21 22.63
C CYS A 672 -20.83 15.22 23.75
N CYS A 673 -21.02 15.61 25.02
CA CYS A 673 -20.90 14.71 26.16
C CYS A 673 -22.14 14.81 27.04
N VAL A 674 -22.86 13.69 27.22
CA VAL A 674 -24.11 13.61 28.01
C VAL A 674 -25.11 14.72 27.61
N GLY A 675 -25.38 14.85 26.32
CA GLY A 675 -26.32 15.85 25.78
C GLY A 675 -25.82 17.31 25.79
N GLN A 676 -24.63 17.61 26.31
CA GLN A 676 -24.07 18.96 26.29
C GLN A 676 -23.04 19.15 25.18
N ILE A 677 -23.23 20.19 24.36
CA ILE A 677 -22.23 20.66 23.39
C ILE A 677 -21.16 21.45 24.15
N LYS A 678 -19.90 21.03 24.03
CA LYS A 678 -18.73 21.71 24.62
C LYS A 678 -17.62 21.89 23.58
N PRO A 679 -16.70 22.86 23.73
CA PRO A 679 -15.55 23.01 22.85
C PRO A 679 -14.61 21.79 22.84
N GLY A 680 -14.06 21.45 21.67
CA GLY A 680 -13.11 20.36 21.44
C GLY A 680 -13.65 19.32 20.44
N GLY A 681 -13.00 19.14 19.28
CA GLY A 681 -13.55 18.37 18.16
C GLY A 681 -13.18 16.87 18.06
N ARG A 682 -13.75 16.21 17.04
CA ARG A 682 -13.69 14.77 16.67
C ARG A 682 -12.28 14.18 16.50
N TYR A 683 -11.24 15.01 16.50
CA TYR A 683 -9.84 14.57 16.47
C TYR A 683 -9.22 14.80 17.85
N ARG A 684 -9.13 13.72 18.65
CA ARG A 684 -8.48 13.61 19.99
C ARG A 684 -9.31 13.88 21.24
N PHE A 685 -10.62 14.12 21.13
CA PHE A 685 -11.50 14.24 22.30
C PHE A 685 -12.48 13.07 22.42
N GLY A 686 -12.79 12.68 23.66
CA GLY A 686 -13.79 11.68 24.04
C GLY A 686 -14.41 12.08 25.39
N CYS A 687 -15.48 11.41 25.84
CA CYS A 687 -16.20 11.82 27.05
C CYS A 687 -15.79 11.00 28.28
N CYS A 688 -15.61 11.68 29.41
CA CYS A 688 -15.47 11.07 30.74
C CYS A 688 -16.55 11.70 31.62
N GLY A 689 -17.65 10.96 31.84
CA GLY A 689 -18.92 11.59 32.25
C GLY A 689 -19.33 12.70 31.28
N ALA A 690 -19.80 13.83 31.82
CA ALA A 690 -20.22 15.01 31.06
C ALA A 690 -19.07 15.85 30.48
N GLN A 691 -17.80 15.54 30.78
CA GLN A 691 -16.66 16.37 30.36
C GLN A 691 -15.93 15.80 29.14
N PRO A 692 -15.67 16.61 28.09
CA PRO A 692 -14.81 16.22 26.99
C PRO A 692 -13.35 16.23 27.46
N TYR A 693 -12.67 15.09 27.34
CA TYR A 693 -11.26 14.95 27.66
C TYR A 693 -10.44 14.59 26.44
N ASN A 694 -9.22 15.11 26.38
CA ASN A 694 -8.30 14.76 25.32
C ASN A 694 -7.74 13.34 25.55
N TYR A 695 -8.22 12.35 24.80
CA TYR A 695 -7.80 10.95 24.97
C TYR A 695 -6.36 10.65 24.50
N THR A 696 -5.65 11.62 23.92
CA THR A 696 -4.20 11.48 23.67
C THR A 696 -3.34 11.96 24.83
N LYS A 697 -3.87 12.81 25.73
CA LYS A 697 -3.18 13.28 26.93
C LYS A 697 -3.66 12.58 28.22
N HIS A 698 -4.94 12.24 28.28
CA HIS A 698 -5.58 11.66 29.46
C HIS A 698 -6.31 10.35 29.14
N ARG A 699 -6.70 9.63 30.19
CA ARG A 699 -7.59 8.46 30.19
C ARG A 699 -8.72 8.72 31.18
N CYS A 700 -9.86 8.06 30.98
CA CYS A 700 -10.98 8.14 31.92
C CYS A 700 -10.91 6.99 32.95
N CYS A 701 -11.18 7.29 34.22
CA CYS A 701 -11.39 6.33 35.30
C CYS A 701 -12.72 6.70 35.97
N LYS A 702 -13.77 5.90 35.72
CA LYS A 702 -15.17 6.21 36.08
C LYS A 702 -15.67 7.54 35.47
N ASN A 703 -15.43 8.67 36.14
CA ASN A 703 -15.75 10.03 35.68
C ASN A 703 -14.56 11.01 35.77
N GLU A 704 -13.40 10.55 36.24
CA GLU A 704 -12.20 11.38 36.41
C GLU A 704 -11.20 11.17 35.28
N THR A 705 -10.56 12.25 34.84
CA THR A 705 -9.55 12.20 33.79
C THR A 705 -8.15 12.20 34.41
N TYR A 706 -7.31 11.23 34.05
CA TYR A 706 -5.97 11.08 34.59
C TYR A 706 -4.91 10.97 33.49
N ASN A 707 -3.70 11.45 33.77
CA ASN A 707 -2.57 11.33 32.85
C ASN A 707 -1.96 9.92 32.93
N ALA A 708 -2.08 9.14 31.86
CA ALA A 708 -1.60 7.76 31.80
C ALA A 708 -0.07 7.58 31.92
N THR A 709 0.71 8.68 31.86
CA THR A 709 2.17 8.63 32.08
C THR A 709 2.56 8.72 33.56
N SER A 710 1.71 9.30 34.41
CA SER A 710 1.96 9.47 35.85
C SER A 710 0.96 8.73 36.75
N HIS A 711 -0.19 8.31 36.21
CA HIS A 711 -1.29 7.68 36.94
C HIS A 711 -1.86 6.48 36.18
N THR A 712 -2.51 5.56 36.90
CA THR A 712 -3.26 4.42 36.35
C THR A 712 -4.61 4.29 37.07
N CYS A 713 -5.56 3.56 36.48
CA CYS A 713 -6.87 3.29 37.06
C CYS A 713 -6.88 1.86 37.63
N CYS A 714 -6.99 1.72 38.95
CA CYS A 714 -7.09 0.43 39.64
C CYS A 714 -8.44 0.35 40.36
N ARG A 715 -9.31 -0.60 39.97
CA ARG A 715 -10.70 -0.75 40.48
C ARG A 715 -11.44 0.60 40.62
N ASN A 716 -11.52 1.36 39.52
CA ASN A 716 -12.20 2.67 39.42
C ASN A 716 -11.58 3.82 40.25
N LYS A 717 -10.39 3.65 40.84
CA LYS A 717 -9.63 4.72 41.51
C LYS A 717 -8.40 5.12 40.69
N VAL A 718 -8.17 6.41 40.54
CA VAL A 718 -6.91 6.96 40.00
C VAL A 718 -5.81 6.83 41.06
N VAL A 719 -4.71 6.16 40.72
CA VAL A 719 -3.55 5.95 41.62
C VAL A 719 -2.23 6.19 40.88
N PRO A 720 -1.10 6.41 41.58
CA PRO A 720 0.19 6.64 40.94
C PRO A 720 0.60 5.52 39.98
N GLY A 721 0.90 5.87 38.74
CA GLY A 721 1.25 4.97 37.65
C GLY A 721 2.73 5.03 37.30
N GLY A 722 3.05 4.60 36.09
CA GLY A 722 4.41 4.49 35.55
C GLY A 722 4.62 3.18 34.79
N THR A 723 5.72 3.06 34.05
CA THR A 723 6.10 1.82 33.34
C THR A 723 6.22 0.63 34.28
N ASP A 724 6.77 0.91 35.46
CA ASP A 724 7.20 -0.06 36.46
C ASP A 724 6.11 -0.30 37.50
N ARG A 725 4.95 0.38 37.40
CA ARG A 725 3.82 0.17 38.30
C ARG A 725 2.74 -0.73 37.70
N ARG A 726 2.14 -1.58 38.53
CA ARG A 726 0.95 -2.40 38.20
C ARG A 726 -0.11 -2.26 39.28
N CYS A 727 -1.36 -2.55 38.93
CA CYS A 727 -2.44 -2.62 39.90
C CYS A 727 -2.36 -3.90 40.73
N CYS A 728 -2.59 -3.77 42.02
CA CYS A 728 -2.88 -4.85 42.95
C CYS A 728 -4.16 -4.45 43.71
N GLY A 729 -5.30 -5.06 43.36
CA GLY A 729 -6.61 -4.59 43.84
C GLY A 729 -6.89 -3.14 43.40
N SER A 730 -7.05 -2.24 44.38
CA SER A 730 -7.29 -0.79 44.19
C SER A 730 -6.03 0.08 44.32
N GLN A 731 -4.88 -0.51 44.64
CA GLN A 731 -3.60 0.20 44.78
C GLN A 731 -2.66 -0.11 43.61
N SER A 732 -1.59 0.68 43.48
CA SER A 732 -0.49 0.43 42.55
C SER A 732 0.82 0.13 43.27
N TYR A 733 1.63 -0.75 42.69
CA TYR A 733 2.89 -1.21 43.28
C TYR A 733 4.01 -1.24 42.25
N ASN A 734 5.26 -1.12 42.70
CA ASN A 734 6.45 -1.14 41.85
C ASN A 734 6.90 -2.59 41.60
N LEU A 735 6.88 -3.02 40.34
CA LEU A 735 7.31 -4.33 39.85
C LEU A 735 8.78 -4.66 40.16
N ASN A 736 9.64 -3.65 40.23
CA ASN A 736 11.09 -3.84 40.41
C ASN A 736 11.44 -4.10 41.88
N THR A 737 10.52 -3.83 42.82
CA THR A 737 10.78 -3.95 44.26
C THR A 737 9.70 -4.71 45.02
N HIS A 738 8.53 -4.97 44.45
CA HIS A 738 7.41 -5.64 45.11
C HIS A 738 6.67 -6.59 44.15
N THR A 739 6.07 -7.64 44.71
CA THR A 739 5.21 -8.59 43.97
C THR A 739 3.84 -8.73 44.65
N CYS A 740 2.79 -8.79 43.82
CA CYS A 740 1.40 -8.97 44.22
C CYS A 740 0.95 -10.38 43.82
N CYS A 741 0.54 -11.19 44.79
CA CYS A 741 -0.11 -12.49 44.58
C CYS A 741 -1.59 -12.35 44.98
N ASP A 742 -2.50 -12.87 44.16
CA ASP A 742 -3.96 -12.90 44.37
C ASP A 742 -4.62 -11.57 44.78
N GLY A 743 -4.05 -10.44 44.33
CA GLY A 743 -4.54 -9.11 44.65
C GLY A 743 -4.32 -8.65 46.10
N ARG A 744 -3.50 -9.38 46.87
CA ARG A 744 -3.11 -9.05 48.26
C ARG A 744 -1.91 -8.10 48.29
N ASN A 745 -1.74 -7.36 49.39
CA ASN A 745 -0.75 -6.30 49.53
C ASN A 745 0.65 -6.69 49.01
N PRO A 746 1.26 -5.87 48.12
CA PRO A 746 2.55 -6.18 47.51
C PRO A 746 3.66 -6.34 48.55
N LYS A 747 4.48 -7.40 48.45
CA LYS A 747 5.64 -7.65 49.33
C LYS A 747 6.96 -7.50 48.56
N ALA A 748 7.97 -6.95 49.22
CA ALA A 748 9.30 -6.76 48.65
C ALA A 748 10.21 -7.98 48.87
N ILE A 749 10.59 -8.68 47.80
CA ILE A 749 11.26 -10.00 47.90
C ILE A 749 12.29 -10.21 46.77
N GLY A 750 13.55 -9.87 47.06
CA GLY A 750 14.72 -10.29 46.27
C GLY A 750 14.75 -9.87 44.78
N PRO A 751 15.75 -10.34 44.02
CA PRO A 751 15.87 -10.06 42.59
C PRO A 751 14.96 -10.92 41.71
N ASN A 752 14.31 -11.97 42.24
CA ASN A 752 13.52 -12.91 41.44
C ASN A 752 12.24 -13.42 42.15
N PRO A 753 11.29 -12.54 42.49
CA PRO A 753 10.08 -12.93 43.22
C PRO A 753 9.11 -13.77 42.39
N ALA A 754 8.53 -14.80 43.02
CA ALA A 754 7.47 -15.67 42.49
C ALA A 754 6.33 -15.83 43.51
N CYS A 755 5.20 -16.43 43.10
CA CYS A 755 4.03 -16.68 43.94
C CYS A 755 3.80 -18.19 44.18
N CYS A 756 3.40 -18.56 45.40
CA CYS A 756 2.97 -19.89 45.82
C CYS A 756 1.73 -19.69 46.72
N GLU A 757 0.55 -20.17 46.30
CA GLU A 757 -0.73 -20.04 47.06
C GLU A 757 -0.97 -18.64 47.68
N GLY A 758 -0.85 -17.60 46.87
CA GLY A 758 -1.06 -16.21 47.30
C GLY A 758 0.04 -15.62 48.20
N GLN A 759 1.14 -16.34 48.44
CA GLN A 759 2.33 -15.85 49.11
C GLN A 759 3.47 -15.61 48.12
N ALA A 760 4.18 -14.50 48.27
CA ALA A 760 5.36 -14.20 47.46
C ALA A 760 6.63 -14.79 48.09
N TYR A 761 7.58 -15.26 47.28
CA TYR A 761 8.86 -15.85 47.71
C TYR A 761 9.99 -15.56 46.71
N ASN A 762 11.27 -15.63 47.14
CA ASN A 762 12.40 -15.46 46.21
C ASN A 762 12.68 -16.78 45.48
N SER A 763 12.42 -16.81 44.17
CA SER A 763 12.63 -18.00 43.32
C SER A 763 14.08 -18.30 42.99
N GLU A 764 15.05 -17.52 43.46
CA GLU A 764 16.47 -17.93 43.48
C GLU A 764 16.75 -18.91 44.61
N THR A 765 16.31 -18.60 45.83
CA THR A 765 16.65 -19.35 47.05
C THR A 765 15.60 -20.39 47.45
N HIS A 766 14.35 -20.24 47.00
CA HIS A 766 13.23 -21.12 47.32
C HIS A 766 12.49 -21.59 46.05
N THR A 767 11.64 -22.61 46.22
CA THR A 767 10.75 -23.20 45.20
C THR A 767 9.38 -23.47 45.83
N CYS A 768 8.31 -23.35 45.04
CA CYS A 768 6.97 -23.79 45.44
C CYS A 768 6.82 -25.29 45.18
N CYS A 769 6.74 -26.12 46.24
CA CYS A 769 6.45 -27.55 46.16
C CYS A 769 5.07 -27.78 46.79
N TYR A 770 4.09 -28.31 46.05
CA TYR A 770 2.74 -28.65 46.56
C TYR A 770 1.98 -27.52 47.29
N GLY A 771 2.25 -26.25 46.94
CA GLY A 771 1.64 -25.08 47.58
C GLY A 771 2.41 -24.54 48.79
N GLU A 772 3.50 -25.20 49.20
CA GLU A 772 4.42 -24.72 50.24
C GLU A 772 5.71 -24.15 49.64
N ILE A 773 6.27 -23.12 50.28
CA ILE A 773 7.54 -22.49 49.90
C ILE A 773 8.69 -23.22 50.62
N GLN A 774 9.54 -23.93 49.88
CA GLN A 774 10.67 -24.69 50.42
C GLN A 774 12.01 -24.13 49.91
N SER A 775 13.10 -24.27 50.68
CA SER A 775 14.44 -23.87 50.21
C SER A 775 14.89 -24.78 49.07
N LYS A 776 15.61 -24.23 48.08
CA LYS A 776 16.20 -25.05 47.00
C LYS A 776 17.31 -26.00 47.44
N THR A 777 17.82 -25.82 48.66
CA THR A 777 18.75 -26.79 49.28
C THR A 777 18.03 -28.07 49.73
N THR A 778 16.70 -28.07 49.74
CA THR A 778 15.84 -29.20 50.10
C THR A 778 15.17 -29.77 48.83
N PRO A 779 15.21 -31.09 48.57
CA PRO A 779 14.44 -31.70 47.49
C PRO A 779 12.93 -31.52 47.74
N CYS A 780 12.13 -31.29 46.68
CA CYS A 780 10.66 -31.38 46.79
C CYS A 780 10.26 -32.85 47.05
N VAL A 781 10.07 -33.24 48.31
CA VAL A 781 9.55 -34.56 48.68
C VAL A 781 8.02 -34.48 48.78
N SER A 782 7.28 -35.41 48.18
CA SER A 782 5.84 -35.50 48.39
C SER A 782 5.54 -35.92 49.83
N ARG A 783 4.67 -35.19 50.53
CA ARG A 783 4.07 -35.65 51.81
C ARG A 783 2.96 -36.71 51.61
N TYR A 784 3.06 -37.47 50.54
CA TYR A 784 2.27 -38.65 50.26
C TYR A 784 3.23 -39.71 49.72
N GLY A 785 3.47 -40.72 50.56
CA GLY A 785 3.61 -42.10 50.12
C GLY A 785 2.25 -42.76 50.17
#